data_AF-A0A1M4SZQ5-F1
#
_entry.id   AF-A0A1M4SZQ5-F1
#
_cell.length_a   1.000
_cell.length_b   1.000
_cell.length_c   1.000
_cell.angle_alpha   90.00
_cell.angle_beta   90.00
_cell.angle_gamma   90.00
#
_symmetry.space_group_name_H-M   'P 1'
#
loop_
_entity.id
_entity.type
_entity.pdbx_description
1 polymer ?
#
loop_
_entity_poly.entity_id
_entity_poly.type
_entity_poly.pdbx_seq_one_letter_code
_entity_poly.pdbx_strand_id
1 'polypeptide(L)'
;MSNGTKYSISISNGIYSVAKDKKVALTQGTEQQFNDTQAPTLVSANQDVEKDNTIDLVFNEPVSSIGGLKIDGKTVIKKAININYKDNTITNEDGAVDNVTITNEAGNYKVKVTLPETMSKDTINKITALGNHNVIAYNVADTCASMQNTAVTLTTQYDVTVNALTPEVTNVKADEDNDREFYIEFNKDIDINTVQPGNLTVKKGDVKYNQATTPTITVEGWDMDNNVATAVGKTNVKAIKVTIGADTDDYKLYKDDEKSVNLSVKLENYKTSAGYIGDKFKGNVTLSKDAAGPQIKLDQCELNNTAKPNEAAKYEGINVVFNKAVTNVQPSKINVTDKNGITRTVKTATSNNTDTVTIKLADFTSNDYSNKAPFTVTFEDGAVQKYVAGAVESPVYNSEQQVTVYDESTVTPELLLNENDVDSHINTVDGIVTNIITINYRKEMSATAVDLNNYTLDGQALPKGTKISMGADNKTVTITLPEGSISENATNMFVISKNVKTVEGSVVVGKLTNHQAFNKAIELKDSVKPTLESAEYVLIDNANDKATNMIRVKFSENLLNNLQENGKELDGKNVTAEAAKANIAKAITNFKIKVNNNDQTIATIGRFDNNANTLDIVLSNEVKIDSNSVISVVPVGTDDNAAMFISDEAGNTLAQNGDDVKVSGTEQGNASEIAAIKAQQEVEAKAAAQVKVNAIASAITKVDAPAVDANKLKMPNVPDGYTIAIKSSSNEGVIAKNGTITPPDDATSVKLVFTVTNTATKAEADTQEITVEVPASQAKAAAKEEAAKQEAAKKANQKSVDDAKSEVKNIELTKGSKLTEDKKTDVENAIKAKLTDKDITVKAEKVDDNNYKVTLTKGADKTEGTTTIAKVPVTVAS
;
A
#
# COMPACT_ATOMS: atom_id res chain seq x y z
N MET A 1 -24.46 20.40 32.11
CA MET A 1 -24.71 21.82 32.40
C MET A 1 -24.18 22.59 31.21
N SER A 2 -24.94 23.50 30.61
CA SER A 2 -24.48 24.26 29.45
C SER A 2 -23.59 25.41 29.92
N ASN A 3 -22.79 25.95 29.00
CA ASN A 3 -21.88 27.04 29.31
C ASN A 3 -22.68 28.22 29.93
N GLY A 4 -22.11 28.79 30.97
CA GLY A 4 -22.81 29.44 32.06
C GLY A 4 -24.16 28.78 32.50
N THR A 5 -24.11 27.81 33.40
CA THR A 5 -25.28 27.37 34.23
C THR A 5 -24.98 27.73 35.69
N LYS A 6 -25.78 28.54 36.38
CA LYS A 6 -25.43 28.91 37.77
C LYS A 6 -25.81 27.85 38.79
N TYR A 7 -24.95 27.63 39.79
CA TYR A 7 -25.18 26.70 40.90
C TYR A 7 -24.72 27.35 42.22
N SER A 8 -25.45 27.11 43.31
CA SER A 8 -25.00 27.47 44.65
C SER A 8 -25.21 26.27 45.57
N ILE A 9 -24.17 25.90 46.33
CA ILE A 9 -24.24 24.77 47.28
C ILE A 9 -24.55 25.34 48.65
N SER A 10 -25.81 25.25 49.06
CA SER A 10 -26.26 25.69 50.39
C SER A 10 -26.47 24.49 51.32
N ILE A 11 -25.91 24.54 52.52
CA ILE A 11 -26.14 23.52 53.56
C ILE A 11 -27.46 23.85 54.24
N SER A 12 -28.50 23.06 53.95
CA SER A 12 -29.89 23.34 54.35
C SER A 12 -30.37 22.56 55.58
N ASN A 13 -29.62 21.55 56.06
CA ASN A 13 -29.96 20.80 57.28
C ASN A 13 -28.77 20.72 58.25
N GLY A 14 -28.98 21.19 59.49
CA GLY A 14 -27.95 21.32 60.53
C GLY A 14 -27.30 19.99 60.90
N ILE A 15 -26.10 19.76 60.35
CA ILE A 15 -25.22 18.67 60.74
C ILE A 15 -24.73 18.99 62.16
N TYR A 16 -24.86 18.05 63.09
CA TYR A 16 -24.29 18.24 64.42
C TYR A 16 -22.77 18.04 64.37
N SER A 17 -22.03 18.73 65.23
CA SER A 17 -20.62 18.44 65.52
C SER A 17 -20.45 16.95 65.83
N VAL A 18 -19.23 16.40 65.68
CA VAL A 18 -18.95 14.98 65.98
C VAL A 18 -19.35 14.61 67.42
N ALA A 19 -19.32 15.56 68.36
CA ALA A 19 -19.76 15.40 69.75
C ALA A 19 -21.29 15.55 69.97
N LYS A 20 -22.06 15.85 68.92
CA LYS A 20 -23.52 16.04 68.90
C LYS A 20 -24.08 17.17 69.78
N ASP A 21 -23.23 18.04 70.29
CA ASP A 21 -23.58 19.10 71.24
C ASP A 21 -23.84 20.47 70.58
N LYS A 22 -23.44 20.66 69.32
CA LYS A 22 -23.65 21.90 68.55
C LYS A 22 -24.08 21.62 67.12
N LYS A 23 -25.10 22.32 66.63
CA LYS A 23 -25.43 22.36 65.19
C LYS A 23 -24.41 23.25 64.47
N VAL A 24 -23.83 22.76 63.38
CA VAL A 24 -23.06 23.59 62.45
C VAL A 24 -24.01 24.66 61.87
N ALA A 25 -23.55 25.91 61.82
CA ALA A 25 -24.36 27.03 61.36
C ALA A 25 -24.76 26.87 59.88
N LEU A 26 -25.99 27.28 59.55
CA LEU A 26 -26.47 27.36 58.18
C LEU A 26 -25.64 28.40 57.43
N THR A 27 -24.97 27.96 56.36
CA THR A 27 -24.27 28.85 55.44
C THR A 27 -24.86 28.64 54.05
N GLN A 28 -25.41 29.72 53.48
CA GLN A 28 -25.73 29.78 52.06
C GLN A 28 -24.43 29.79 51.27
N GLY A 29 -24.33 28.91 50.28
CA GLY A 29 -23.25 28.97 49.31
C GLY A 29 -23.41 30.20 48.44
N THR A 30 -22.30 30.86 48.11
CA THR A 30 -22.29 31.92 47.10
C THR A 30 -22.53 31.32 45.72
N GLU A 31 -23.29 32.03 44.91
CA GLU A 31 -23.63 31.64 43.53
C GLU A 31 -22.37 31.49 42.67
N GLN A 32 -22.22 30.34 42.02
CA GLN A 32 -21.15 30.01 41.08
C GLN A 32 -21.76 29.86 39.68
N GLN A 33 -20.96 30.03 38.65
CA GLN A 33 -21.38 29.91 37.25
C GLN A 33 -20.62 28.76 36.59
N PHE A 34 -21.34 27.78 36.05
CA PHE A 34 -20.78 26.68 35.25
C PHE A 34 -20.45 27.24 33.88
N ASN A 35 -19.26 27.79 33.69
CA ASN A 35 -18.77 28.09 32.36
C ASN A 35 -17.99 26.89 31.83
N ASP A 36 -18.50 26.26 30.78
CA ASP A 36 -17.75 25.32 29.99
C ASP A 36 -16.75 26.04 29.06
N THR A 37 -15.65 26.45 29.67
CA THR A 37 -14.48 26.94 28.94
C THR A 37 -13.54 25.79 28.59
N GLN A 38 -13.97 24.54 28.80
CA GLN A 38 -13.13 23.39 28.61
C GLN A 38 -13.41 22.81 27.23
N ALA A 39 -12.34 22.38 26.57
CA ALA A 39 -12.50 21.61 25.36
C ALA A 39 -12.86 20.16 25.71
N PRO A 40 -13.52 19.43 24.79
CA PRO A 40 -13.79 18.01 24.99
C PRO A 40 -12.53 17.25 25.35
N THR A 41 -12.70 16.25 26.19
CA THR A 41 -11.70 15.25 26.56
C THR A 41 -12.16 13.88 26.09
N LEU A 42 -11.20 13.07 25.67
CA LEU A 42 -11.45 11.68 25.28
C LEU A 42 -11.30 10.81 26.53
N VAL A 43 -12.43 10.44 27.14
CA VAL A 43 -12.51 9.71 28.41
C VAL A 43 -11.98 8.28 28.25
N SER A 44 -12.36 7.61 27.17
CA SER A 44 -11.87 6.26 26.86
C SER A 44 -11.99 5.96 25.36
N ALA A 45 -11.21 4.97 24.92
CA ALA A 45 -11.47 4.26 23.69
C ALA A 45 -11.64 2.78 24.02
N ASN A 46 -12.46 2.04 23.26
CA ASN A 46 -12.64 0.59 23.44
C ASN A 46 -12.88 -0.07 22.09
N GLN A 47 -12.36 -1.28 21.88
CA GLN A 47 -12.82 -2.10 20.76
C GLN A 47 -14.26 -2.55 21.00
N ASP A 48 -15.12 -2.45 19.99
CA ASP A 48 -16.52 -2.88 20.08
C ASP A 48 -16.58 -4.39 20.32
N VAL A 49 -17.24 -4.79 21.42
CA VAL A 49 -17.36 -6.18 21.88
C VAL A 49 -18.20 -7.08 20.95
N GLU A 50 -18.93 -6.49 20.00
CA GLU A 50 -19.78 -7.18 19.02
C GLU A 50 -19.19 -7.15 17.59
N LYS A 51 -18.20 -6.27 17.32
CA LYS A 51 -17.58 -6.08 16.00
C LYS A 51 -16.08 -5.82 16.11
N ASP A 52 -15.29 -6.82 15.76
CA ASP A 52 -13.82 -6.81 15.88
C ASP A 52 -13.12 -5.63 15.15
N ASN A 53 -13.76 -4.94 14.21
CA ASN A 53 -13.19 -3.82 13.44
C ASN A 53 -13.79 -2.44 13.76
N THR A 54 -14.53 -2.30 14.86
CA THR A 54 -15.12 -1.02 15.29
C THR A 54 -14.51 -0.56 16.61
N ILE A 55 -14.21 0.73 16.72
CA ILE A 55 -13.65 1.37 17.91
C ILE A 55 -14.64 2.41 18.44
N ASP A 56 -15.00 2.29 19.72
CA ASP A 56 -15.85 3.22 20.46
C ASP A 56 -14.98 4.31 21.10
N LEU A 57 -15.16 5.56 20.69
CA LEU A 57 -14.55 6.74 21.31
C LEU A 57 -15.56 7.39 22.26
N VAL A 58 -15.25 7.50 23.55
CA VAL A 58 -16.15 8.09 24.54
C VAL A 58 -15.59 9.43 25.01
N PHE A 59 -16.33 10.50 24.78
CA PHE A 59 -15.98 11.84 25.23
C PHE A 59 -16.67 12.18 26.56
N ASN A 60 -16.19 13.19 27.28
CA ASN A 60 -16.84 13.70 28.50
C ASN A 60 -18.08 14.56 28.19
N GLU A 61 -18.25 14.95 26.94
CA GLU A 61 -19.29 15.85 26.44
C GLU A 61 -19.53 15.62 24.93
N PRO A 62 -20.66 16.08 24.36
CA PRO A 62 -20.96 15.88 22.94
C PRO A 62 -19.99 16.66 22.04
N VAL A 63 -19.45 15.95 21.04
CA VAL A 63 -18.50 16.53 20.06
C VAL A 63 -19.17 16.79 18.72
N SER A 64 -19.07 18.01 18.20
CA SER A 64 -19.64 18.39 16.90
C SER A 64 -18.70 18.15 15.72
N SER A 65 -17.41 17.93 15.95
CA SER A 65 -16.48 17.55 14.88
C SER A 65 -15.27 16.82 15.43
N ILE A 66 -14.66 16.00 14.54
CA ILE A 66 -13.37 15.36 14.75
C ILE A 66 -12.55 15.65 13.49
N GLY A 67 -11.48 16.45 13.63
CA GLY A 67 -10.63 16.85 12.52
C GLY A 67 -9.78 15.71 11.94
N GLY A 68 -9.51 14.68 12.73
CA GLY A 68 -8.83 13.47 12.31
C GLY A 68 -8.67 12.48 13.45
N LEU A 69 -8.36 11.22 13.12
CA LEU A 69 -8.20 10.13 14.09
C LEU A 69 -7.06 9.23 13.66
N LYS A 70 -6.20 8.86 14.61
CA LYS A 70 -5.15 7.86 14.46
C LYS A 70 -5.22 6.80 15.52
N ILE A 71 -4.81 5.59 15.15
CA ILE A 71 -4.61 4.48 16.07
C ILE A 71 -3.24 3.86 15.80
N ASP A 72 -2.39 3.77 16.81
CA ASP A 72 -0.98 3.32 16.72
C ASP A 72 -0.19 4.00 15.60
N GLY A 73 -0.42 5.31 15.43
CA GLY A 73 0.21 6.10 14.36
C GLY A 73 -0.52 6.04 13.01
N LYS A 74 -1.39 5.05 12.80
CA LYS A 74 -2.12 4.85 11.54
C LYS A 74 -3.31 5.78 11.44
N THR A 75 -3.41 6.53 10.34
CA THR A 75 -4.56 7.41 10.07
C THR A 75 -5.81 6.58 9.78
N VAL A 76 -6.85 6.74 10.63
CA VAL A 76 -8.18 6.12 10.47
C VAL A 76 -9.18 7.11 9.87
N ILE A 77 -9.20 8.35 10.37
CA ILE A 77 -10.00 9.44 9.80
C ILE A 77 -9.02 10.49 9.25
N LYS A 78 -8.95 10.56 7.92
CA LYS A 78 -8.04 11.46 7.19
C LYS A 78 -8.60 12.88 7.03
N LYS A 79 -9.91 12.99 6.83
CA LYS A 79 -10.62 14.25 6.58
C LYS A 79 -11.50 14.59 7.77
N ALA A 80 -11.59 15.86 8.10
CA ALA A 80 -12.43 16.32 9.20
C ALA A 80 -13.88 15.90 8.99
N ILE A 81 -14.48 15.33 10.03
CA ILE A 81 -15.90 14.97 10.06
C ILE A 81 -16.67 15.96 10.94
N ASN A 82 -17.87 16.32 10.50
CA ASN A 82 -18.85 17.07 11.25
C ASN A 82 -19.92 16.10 11.74
N ILE A 83 -20.32 16.26 13.00
CA ILE A 83 -21.23 15.40 13.72
C ILE A 83 -22.43 16.24 14.14
N ASN A 84 -23.61 15.88 13.65
CA ASN A 84 -24.86 16.52 14.02
C ASN A 84 -25.76 15.51 14.75
N TYR A 85 -25.79 15.59 16.07
CA TYR A 85 -26.62 14.74 16.93
C TYR A 85 -28.12 14.92 16.68
N LYS A 86 -28.59 16.10 16.26
CA LYS A 86 -30.04 16.34 16.05
C LYS A 86 -30.60 15.50 14.90
N ASP A 87 -29.84 15.43 13.81
CA ASP A 87 -30.25 14.74 12.59
C ASP A 87 -29.60 13.36 12.45
N ASN A 88 -28.77 12.97 13.42
CA ASN A 88 -27.94 11.76 13.40
C ASN A 88 -27.12 11.63 12.09
N THR A 89 -26.55 12.75 11.64
CA THR A 89 -25.79 12.82 10.38
C THR A 89 -24.32 13.09 10.65
N ILE A 90 -23.47 12.42 9.87
CA ILE A 90 -22.02 12.61 9.89
C ILE A 90 -21.56 12.88 8.47
N THR A 91 -20.88 13.99 8.28
CA THR A 91 -20.46 14.46 6.95
C THR A 91 -19.02 14.94 6.96
N ASN A 92 -18.36 14.89 5.82
CA ASN A 92 -17.11 15.58 5.55
C ASN A 92 -17.25 16.41 4.27
N GLU A 93 -16.14 16.95 3.76
CA GLU A 93 -16.12 17.72 2.50
C GLU A 93 -16.56 16.91 1.26
N ASP A 94 -16.51 15.58 1.30
CA ASP A 94 -16.90 14.69 0.21
C ASP A 94 -18.36 14.21 0.32
N GLY A 95 -19.05 14.47 1.44
CA GLY A 95 -20.44 14.06 1.67
C GLY A 95 -20.62 13.25 2.95
N ALA A 96 -21.53 12.26 2.92
CA ALA A 96 -21.83 11.41 4.07
C ALA A 96 -20.67 10.45 4.39
N VAL A 97 -20.47 10.17 5.68
CA VAL A 97 -19.40 9.29 6.17
C VAL A 97 -20.02 8.05 6.81
N ASP A 98 -20.01 6.92 6.09
CA ASP A 98 -20.72 5.70 6.50
C ASP A 98 -19.97 4.85 7.54
N ASN A 99 -18.65 5.04 7.68
CA ASN A 99 -17.83 4.26 8.60
C ASN A 99 -17.77 4.86 10.01
N VAL A 100 -18.52 5.93 10.28
CA VAL A 100 -18.66 6.53 11.60
C VAL A 100 -20.13 6.57 11.96
N THR A 101 -20.46 6.23 13.20
CA THR A 101 -21.83 6.31 13.71
C THR A 101 -21.81 6.90 15.11
N ILE A 102 -22.85 7.65 15.47
CA ILE A 102 -23.03 8.18 16.81
C ILE A 102 -24.32 7.63 17.41
N THR A 103 -24.41 7.77 18.73
CA THR A 103 -25.61 7.54 19.51
C THR A 103 -26.13 8.88 20.02
N ASN A 104 -27.45 9.09 19.99
CA ASN A 104 -28.05 10.38 20.39
C ASN A 104 -28.53 10.38 21.86
N GLU A 105 -27.97 9.52 22.73
CA GLU A 105 -28.40 9.53 24.15
C GLU A 105 -27.85 10.75 24.83
N ALA A 106 -28.70 11.41 25.60
CA ALA A 106 -28.24 12.33 26.62
C ALA A 106 -27.28 11.58 27.58
N GLY A 107 -26.03 12.02 27.64
CA GLY A 107 -24.99 11.41 28.46
C GLY A 107 -24.17 10.30 27.78
N ASN A 108 -24.56 9.85 26.58
CA ASN A 108 -23.76 8.91 25.79
C ASN A 108 -23.03 9.66 24.67
N TYR A 109 -21.85 10.16 24.98
CA TYR A 109 -21.01 10.91 24.04
C TYR A 109 -20.06 9.99 23.28
N LYS A 110 -20.61 8.85 22.81
CA LYS A 110 -19.87 7.83 22.10
C LYS A 110 -19.93 8.05 20.59
N VAL A 111 -18.75 8.05 19.98
CA VAL A 111 -18.57 8.03 18.52
C VAL A 111 -17.96 6.69 18.17
N LYS A 112 -18.68 5.87 17.40
CA LYS A 112 -18.19 4.57 16.91
C LYS A 112 -17.53 4.77 15.55
N VAL A 113 -16.32 4.26 15.40
CA VAL A 113 -15.55 4.33 14.16
C VAL A 113 -15.24 2.92 13.68
N THR A 114 -15.84 2.53 12.56
CA THR A 114 -15.50 1.29 11.87
C THR A 114 -14.28 1.54 10.99
N LEU A 115 -13.26 0.69 11.13
CA LEU A 115 -12.03 0.78 10.35
C LEU A 115 -12.38 0.67 8.85
N PRO A 116 -11.96 1.64 8.01
CA PRO A 116 -12.31 1.65 6.59
C PRO A 116 -11.83 0.38 5.87
N GLU A 117 -12.65 -0.19 4.98
CA GLU A 117 -12.23 -1.33 4.15
C GLU A 117 -11.10 -0.99 3.16
N THR A 118 -10.88 0.31 2.91
CA THR A 118 -9.75 0.81 2.10
C THR A 118 -8.40 0.68 2.80
N MET A 119 -8.39 0.44 4.12
CA MET A 119 -7.17 0.18 4.88
C MET A 119 -6.66 -1.25 4.61
N SER A 120 -5.33 -1.41 4.55
CA SER A 120 -4.74 -2.75 4.32
C SER A 120 -5.13 -3.73 5.43
N LYS A 121 -5.34 -5.00 5.05
CA LYS A 121 -5.73 -6.05 6.00
C LYS A 121 -4.72 -6.22 7.14
N ASP A 122 -3.43 -6.06 6.84
CA ASP A 122 -2.35 -6.06 7.83
C ASP A 122 -2.51 -4.93 8.86
N THR A 123 -2.81 -3.72 8.40
CA THR A 123 -3.04 -2.57 9.30
C THR A 123 -4.24 -2.80 10.20
N ILE A 124 -5.36 -3.29 9.64
CA ILE A 124 -6.55 -3.64 10.44
C ILE A 124 -6.19 -4.70 11.49
N ASN A 125 -5.47 -5.75 11.11
CA ASN A 125 -5.06 -6.81 12.03
C ASN A 125 -4.13 -6.28 13.13
N LYS A 126 -3.25 -5.31 12.84
CA LYS A 126 -2.38 -4.67 13.84
C LYS A 126 -3.18 -3.85 14.84
N ILE A 127 -4.13 -3.03 14.37
CA ILE A 127 -5.01 -2.19 15.22
C ILE A 127 -5.97 -3.05 16.08
N THR A 128 -6.23 -4.29 15.68
CA THR A 128 -7.17 -5.21 16.34
C THR A 128 -6.46 -6.40 17.00
N ALA A 129 -5.13 -6.39 17.04
CA ALA A 129 -4.33 -7.43 17.69
C ALA A 129 -4.51 -7.38 19.21
N LEU A 130 -4.25 -8.47 19.92
CA LEU A 130 -4.26 -8.46 21.39
C LEU A 130 -3.17 -7.51 21.92
N GLY A 131 -3.54 -6.58 22.80
CA GLY A 131 -2.60 -5.64 23.40
C GLY A 131 -3.16 -4.23 23.57
N ASN A 132 -2.26 -3.32 23.95
CA ASN A 132 -2.55 -1.89 24.11
C ASN A 132 -2.39 -1.17 22.77
N HIS A 133 -3.34 -0.31 22.45
CA HIS A 133 -3.36 0.52 21.25
C HIS A 133 -3.54 1.99 21.61
N ASN A 134 -2.71 2.86 21.05
CA ASN A 134 -2.75 4.31 21.27
C ASN A 134 -3.75 4.96 20.33
N VAL A 135 -4.60 5.84 20.85
CA VAL A 135 -5.57 6.59 20.06
C VAL A 135 -5.26 8.08 20.17
N ILE A 136 -5.23 8.76 19.03
CA ILE A 136 -5.05 10.21 18.95
C ILE A 136 -6.17 10.80 18.09
N ALA A 137 -6.97 11.70 18.67
CA ALA A 137 -7.98 12.46 17.95
C ALA A 137 -7.57 13.94 17.83
N TYR A 138 -7.80 14.53 16.67
CA TYR A 138 -7.39 15.90 16.35
C TYR A 138 -8.56 16.85 16.22
N ASN A 139 -8.34 18.10 16.62
CA ASN A 139 -9.30 19.20 16.48
C ASN A 139 -10.73 18.76 16.82
N VAL A 140 -10.87 18.11 17.98
CA VAL A 140 -12.15 17.64 18.48
C VAL A 140 -12.86 18.81 19.11
N ALA A 141 -14.01 19.16 18.56
CA ALA A 141 -14.73 20.36 18.95
C ALA A 141 -16.04 20.00 19.63
N ASP A 142 -16.40 20.68 20.71
CA ASP A 142 -17.67 20.48 21.40
C ASP A 142 -18.86 20.95 20.56
N THR A 143 -20.07 20.77 21.06
CA THR A 143 -21.30 21.26 20.41
C THR A 143 -21.65 22.71 20.78
N CYS A 144 -20.75 23.47 21.42
CA CYS A 144 -20.98 24.86 21.83
C CYS A 144 -21.01 25.78 20.59
N ALA A 145 -22.21 26.13 20.12
CA ALA A 145 -22.39 26.81 18.84
C ALA A 145 -21.84 28.25 18.76
N SER A 146 -21.71 28.95 19.89
CA SER A 146 -21.25 30.35 19.95
C SER A 146 -19.76 30.49 20.25
N MET A 147 -19.19 29.55 21.02
CA MET A 147 -17.76 29.51 21.36
C MET A 147 -17.30 28.06 21.40
N GLN A 148 -17.20 27.45 20.23
CA GLN A 148 -16.82 26.05 20.09
C GLN A 148 -15.44 25.82 20.71
N ASN A 149 -15.39 25.08 21.84
CA ASN A 149 -14.12 24.74 22.45
C ASN A 149 -13.52 23.58 21.66
N THR A 150 -12.32 23.77 21.14
CA THR A 150 -11.64 22.76 20.31
C THR A 150 -10.40 22.25 21.02
N ALA A 151 -10.39 20.95 21.31
CA ALA A 151 -9.19 20.26 21.76
C ALA A 151 -8.35 19.94 20.53
N VAL A 152 -7.18 20.57 20.43
CA VAL A 152 -6.28 20.40 19.27
C VAL A 152 -5.80 18.95 19.17
N THR A 153 -5.51 18.32 20.31
CA THR A 153 -5.08 16.91 20.37
C THR A 153 -5.61 16.26 21.64
N LEU A 154 -6.25 15.10 21.48
CA LEU A 154 -6.69 14.23 22.57
C LEU A 154 -6.04 12.86 22.40
N THR A 155 -5.51 12.32 23.48
CA THR A 155 -4.81 11.03 23.48
C THR A 155 -5.41 10.10 24.52
N THR A 156 -5.64 8.84 24.15
CA THR A 156 -6.04 7.78 25.09
C THR A 156 -5.45 6.45 24.62
N GLN A 157 -5.73 5.36 25.33
CA GLN A 157 -5.39 4.00 24.94
C GLN A 157 -6.60 3.09 25.09
N TYR A 158 -6.61 1.98 24.35
CA TYR A 158 -7.53 0.87 24.60
C TYR A 158 -6.78 -0.46 24.56
N ASP A 159 -7.26 -1.42 25.34
CA ASP A 159 -6.75 -2.79 25.34
C ASP A 159 -7.69 -3.70 24.57
N VAL A 160 -7.14 -4.48 23.63
CA VAL A 160 -7.83 -5.60 23.01
C VAL A 160 -7.56 -6.84 23.86
N THR A 161 -8.62 -7.34 24.51
CA THR A 161 -8.58 -8.53 25.37
C THR A 161 -9.46 -9.64 24.80
N VAL A 162 -9.30 -10.87 25.30
CA VAL A 162 -10.15 -11.99 24.89
C VAL A 162 -11.58 -11.74 25.39
N ASN A 163 -12.54 -11.54 24.48
CA ASN A 163 -13.93 -11.23 24.81
C ASN A 163 -14.55 -12.26 25.79
N ALA A 164 -14.95 -11.81 26.99
CA ALA A 164 -15.66 -12.65 27.95
C ALA A 164 -17.08 -12.93 27.46
N LEU A 165 -17.55 -14.19 27.46
CA LEU A 165 -18.85 -14.57 26.89
C LEU A 165 -20.06 -14.23 27.79
N THR A 166 -19.85 -13.83 29.05
CA THR A 166 -20.89 -13.65 30.08
C THR A 166 -21.41 -12.20 30.14
N PRO A 167 -22.74 -11.96 30.15
CA PRO A 167 -23.29 -10.61 30.37
C PRO A 167 -23.28 -10.22 31.87
N GLU A 168 -23.10 -8.93 32.18
CA GLU A 168 -23.05 -8.40 33.55
C GLU A 168 -23.78 -7.04 33.65
N VAL A 169 -24.27 -6.69 34.84
CA VAL A 169 -24.84 -5.35 35.11
C VAL A 169 -23.71 -4.35 35.34
N THR A 170 -23.67 -3.29 34.54
CA THR A 170 -22.64 -2.25 34.61
C THR A 170 -23.07 -1.05 35.47
N ASN A 171 -24.37 -0.72 35.48
CA ASN A 171 -24.87 0.47 36.17
C ASN A 171 -26.34 0.35 36.61
N VAL A 172 -26.72 1.12 37.64
CA VAL A 172 -28.12 1.35 38.06
C VAL A 172 -28.28 2.81 38.47
N LYS A 173 -29.15 3.57 37.76
CA LYS A 173 -29.31 5.03 37.96
C LYS A 173 -30.76 5.48 37.93
N ALA A 174 -31.11 6.52 38.69
CA ALA A 174 -32.44 7.12 38.69
C ALA A 174 -32.69 7.93 37.40
N ASP A 175 -33.96 8.11 37.04
CA ASP A 175 -34.37 9.08 36.02
C ASP A 175 -34.34 10.51 36.62
N GLU A 176 -33.80 11.47 35.89
CA GLU A 176 -33.65 12.86 36.34
C GLU A 176 -34.93 13.70 36.17
N ASP A 177 -35.80 13.31 35.24
CA ASP A 177 -37.04 14.01 34.90
C ASP A 177 -38.29 13.29 35.45
N ASN A 178 -38.13 12.08 35.99
CA ASN A 178 -39.22 11.27 36.55
C ASN A 178 -38.88 10.68 37.92
N ASP A 179 -39.62 11.09 38.95
CA ASP A 179 -39.39 10.68 40.33
C ASP A 179 -39.80 9.23 40.67
N ARG A 180 -40.25 8.42 39.68
CA ARG A 180 -40.65 7.01 39.87
C ARG A 180 -39.89 6.02 39.01
N GLU A 181 -38.90 6.47 38.25
CA GLU A 181 -38.22 5.65 37.24
C GLU A 181 -36.72 5.51 37.52
N PHE A 182 -36.18 4.35 37.16
CA PHE A 182 -34.73 4.11 37.15
C PHE A 182 -34.34 3.09 36.08
N TYR A 183 -33.06 3.05 35.75
CA TYR A 183 -32.48 2.23 34.69
C TYR A 183 -31.49 1.21 35.25
N ILE A 184 -31.41 0.04 34.61
CA ILE A 184 -30.37 -0.98 34.83
C ILE A 184 -29.67 -1.23 33.49
N GLU A 185 -28.34 -1.11 33.46
CA GLU A 185 -27.51 -1.20 32.25
C GLU A 185 -26.64 -2.46 32.24
N PHE A 186 -26.32 -2.99 31.06
CA PHE A 186 -25.57 -4.23 30.87
C PHE A 186 -24.34 -4.05 29.97
N ASN A 187 -23.29 -4.85 30.19
CA ASN A 187 -22.09 -4.86 29.33
C ASN A 187 -22.34 -5.51 27.94
N LYS A 188 -23.46 -6.22 27.78
CA LYS A 188 -23.89 -6.92 26.56
C LYS A 188 -25.41 -6.88 26.44
N ASP A 189 -25.90 -6.98 25.22
CA ASP A 189 -27.32 -7.15 24.94
C ASP A 189 -27.89 -8.37 25.68
N ILE A 190 -28.92 -8.11 26.49
CA ILE A 190 -29.71 -9.17 27.13
C ILE A 190 -31.04 -9.33 26.38
N ASP A 191 -31.57 -10.55 26.34
CA ASP A 191 -32.96 -10.76 25.94
C ASP A 191 -33.86 -10.36 27.11
N ILE A 192 -34.61 -9.27 26.97
CA ILE A 192 -35.52 -8.75 27.99
C ILE A 192 -36.57 -9.77 28.41
N ASN A 193 -36.95 -10.69 27.52
CA ASN A 193 -37.90 -11.75 27.87
C ASN A 193 -37.31 -12.73 28.90
N THR A 194 -36.03 -12.64 29.23
CA THR A 194 -35.41 -13.41 30.31
C THR A 194 -35.55 -12.75 31.68
N VAL A 195 -35.98 -11.48 31.74
CA VAL A 195 -36.25 -10.72 32.97
C VAL A 195 -37.68 -11.00 33.45
N GLN A 196 -37.96 -12.26 33.76
CA GLN A 196 -39.28 -12.74 34.17
C GLN A 196 -39.63 -12.36 35.62
N PRO A 197 -40.91 -12.46 36.04
CA PRO A 197 -41.32 -12.28 37.43
C PRO A 197 -40.53 -13.20 38.38
N GLY A 198 -39.67 -12.62 39.21
CA GLY A 198 -38.77 -13.34 40.13
C GLY A 198 -37.27 -13.14 39.84
N ASN A 199 -36.91 -12.76 38.61
CA ASN A 199 -35.53 -12.45 38.22
C ASN A 199 -35.07 -11.08 38.75
N LEU A 200 -35.96 -10.08 38.73
CA LEU A 200 -35.75 -8.75 39.28
C LEU A 200 -36.51 -8.61 40.62
N THR A 201 -35.81 -8.15 41.66
CA THR A 201 -36.40 -7.78 42.94
C THR A 201 -36.02 -6.34 43.27
N VAL A 202 -37.03 -5.51 43.54
CA VAL A 202 -36.86 -4.12 44.01
C VAL A 202 -37.49 -3.98 45.39
N LYS A 203 -36.80 -3.35 46.34
CA LYS A 203 -37.29 -3.20 47.71
C LYS A 203 -37.13 -1.80 48.28
N LYS A 204 -38.13 -1.35 49.03
CA LYS A 204 -38.02 -0.24 50.01
C LYS A 204 -38.11 -0.83 51.42
N GLY A 205 -36.97 -1.01 52.09
CA GLY A 205 -36.93 -1.75 53.37
C GLY A 205 -37.43 -3.19 53.22
N ASP A 206 -38.47 -3.56 53.96
CA ASP A 206 -39.10 -4.88 53.91
C ASP A 206 -40.15 -5.01 52.79
N VAL A 207 -40.60 -3.89 52.20
CA VAL A 207 -41.59 -3.87 51.12
C VAL A 207 -40.93 -4.31 49.81
N LYS A 208 -41.52 -5.31 49.14
CA LYS A 208 -41.09 -5.81 47.83
C LYS A 208 -42.03 -5.32 46.73
N TYR A 209 -41.48 -4.73 45.68
CA TYR A 209 -42.22 -4.40 44.48
C TYR A 209 -42.12 -5.53 43.46
N ASN A 210 -43.24 -5.90 42.83
CA ASN A 210 -43.35 -7.08 41.97
C ASN A 210 -43.92 -6.74 40.59
N GLN A 211 -43.54 -7.49 39.55
CA GLN A 211 -44.08 -7.29 38.19
C GLN A 211 -45.55 -7.71 38.01
N ALA A 212 -46.16 -8.38 39.00
CA ALA A 212 -47.49 -9.00 38.86
C ALA A 212 -48.46 -8.75 40.03
N THR A 213 -48.01 -8.18 41.15
CA THR A 213 -48.83 -7.97 42.36
C THR A 213 -48.50 -6.63 42.99
N THR A 214 -49.49 -5.97 43.62
CA THR A 214 -49.32 -4.68 44.29
C THR A 214 -48.44 -4.83 45.54
N PRO A 215 -47.45 -3.93 45.76
CA PRO A 215 -47.09 -2.79 44.91
C PRO A 215 -46.30 -3.20 43.66
N THR A 216 -46.67 -2.63 42.50
CA THR A 216 -46.17 -3.09 41.20
C THR A 216 -44.91 -2.37 40.75
N ILE A 217 -44.08 -3.07 39.96
CA ILE A 217 -43.13 -2.46 39.02
C ILE A 217 -43.52 -2.82 37.59
N THR A 218 -43.21 -1.96 36.63
CA THR A 218 -43.18 -2.32 35.21
C THR A 218 -41.75 -2.28 34.71
N VAL A 219 -41.38 -3.25 33.88
CA VAL A 219 -40.06 -3.35 33.25
C VAL A 219 -40.26 -3.24 31.74
N GLU A 220 -39.56 -2.28 31.13
CA GLU A 220 -39.56 -2.13 29.68
C GLU A 220 -38.13 -2.05 29.14
N GLY A 221 -37.97 -2.53 27.91
CA GLY A 221 -36.70 -2.46 27.21
C GLY A 221 -36.45 -1.03 26.85
N TRP A 222 -35.33 -0.49 27.31
CA TRP A 222 -35.05 0.92 27.14
C TRP A 222 -33.93 1.12 26.14
N ASP A 223 -34.21 1.97 25.17
CA ASP A 223 -33.18 2.53 24.33
C ASP A 223 -32.73 3.80 25.02
N MET A 224 -31.65 3.69 25.79
CA MET A 224 -31.02 4.89 26.32
C MET A 224 -30.68 5.84 25.15
N ASP A 225 -30.40 5.26 23.94
CA ASP A 225 -30.26 5.79 22.55
C ASP A 225 -30.93 7.14 22.39
N ASN A 226 -32.20 7.07 22.69
CA ASN A 226 -33.19 8.00 22.20
C ASN A 226 -34.13 8.41 23.34
N ASN A 227 -33.81 8.01 24.58
CA ASN A 227 -34.65 8.11 25.77
C ASN A 227 -36.10 7.67 25.51
N VAL A 228 -36.26 6.52 24.84
CA VAL A 228 -37.57 5.97 24.47
C VAL A 228 -37.61 4.47 24.76
N ALA A 229 -38.83 3.97 24.94
CA ALA A 229 -39.07 2.54 24.95
C ALA A 229 -38.61 1.93 23.60
N THR A 230 -37.94 0.79 23.67
CA THR A 230 -37.56 0.03 22.47
C THR A 230 -38.78 -0.31 21.61
N ALA A 231 -38.59 -0.28 20.29
CA ALA A 231 -39.66 -0.57 19.34
C ALA A 231 -40.32 -1.93 19.62
N VAL A 232 -41.65 -1.99 19.48
CA VAL A 232 -42.45 -3.20 19.71
C VAL A 232 -41.88 -4.37 18.91
N GLY A 233 -41.41 -5.42 19.61
CA GLY A 233 -40.83 -6.63 19.02
C GLY A 233 -39.29 -6.74 19.10
N LYS A 234 -38.57 -5.69 19.53
CA LYS A 234 -37.13 -5.79 19.84
C LYS A 234 -36.95 -6.39 21.24
N THR A 235 -36.31 -7.55 21.30
CA THR A 235 -36.14 -8.29 22.57
C THR A 235 -34.74 -8.13 23.16
N ASN A 236 -33.74 -7.80 22.35
CA ASN A 236 -32.37 -7.60 22.81
C ASN A 236 -32.14 -6.14 23.20
N VAL A 237 -31.71 -5.91 24.45
CA VAL A 237 -31.60 -4.58 25.06
C VAL A 237 -30.33 -4.45 25.91
N LYS A 238 -29.70 -3.27 25.89
CA LYS A 238 -28.57 -2.90 26.78
C LYS A 238 -28.99 -2.24 28.07
N ALA A 239 -30.25 -1.82 28.16
CA ALA A 239 -30.82 -1.29 29.39
C ALA A 239 -32.27 -1.72 29.53
N ILE A 240 -32.73 -1.77 30.78
CA ILE A 240 -34.14 -1.88 31.12
C ILE A 240 -34.54 -0.69 31.98
N LYS A 241 -35.70 -0.09 31.69
CA LYS A 241 -36.32 0.91 32.56
C LYS A 241 -37.29 0.22 33.51
N VAL A 242 -37.21 0.61 34.77
CA VAL A 242 -38.04 0.11 35.85
C VAL A 242 -38.87 1.27 36.39
N THR A 243 -40.19 1.21 36.21
CA THR A 243 -41.13 2.21 36.73
C THR A 243 -41.82 1.66 37.97
N ILE A 244 -41.78 2.41 39.06
CA ILE A 244 -42.53 2.09 40.27
C ILE A 244 -43.99 2.51 40.07
N GLY A 245 -44.93 1.60 40.38
CA GLY A 245 -46.36 1.85 40.25
C GLY A 245 -46.88 3.00 41.13
N ALA A 246 -48.14 3.38 40.88
CA ALA A 246 -48.82 4.43 41.62
C ALA A 246 -48.95 4.12 43.12
N ASP A 247 -49.02 5.18 43.93
CA ASP A 247 -49.21 5.04 45.37
C ASP A 247 -50.61 4.53 45.68
N THR A 248 -50.70 3.67 46.70
CA THR A 248 -51.96 3.30 47.36
C THR A 248 -51.84 3.65 48.84
N ASP A 249 -52.97 3.63 49.57
CA ASP A 249 -52.99 3.98 51.01
C ASP A 249 -51.96 3.16 51.83
N ASP A 250 -51.70 1.91 51.43
CA ASP A 250 -50.75 1.01 52.09
C ASP A 250 -49.33 1.04 51.48
N TYR A 251 -49.14 1.61 50.29
CA TYR A 251 -47.90 1.52 49.51
C TYR A 251 -47.51 2.85 48.83
N LYS A 252 -47.26 3.89 49.63
CA LYS A 252 -46.70 5.16 49.14
C LYS A 252 -45.18 5.06 48.87
N LEU A 253 -44.75 5.41 47.65
CA LEU A 253 -43.33 5.55 47.28
C LEU A 253 -42.66 6.66 48.10
N TYR A 254 -43.36 7.78 48.29
CA TYR A 254 -42.94 8.87 49.17
C TYR A 254 -43.95 9.06 50.29
N LYS A 255 -43.51 9.01 51.54
CA LYS A 255 -44.33 9.55 52.65
C LYS A 255 -44.54 11.05 52.45
N ASP A 256 -45.52 11.62 53.13
CA ASP A 256 -45.93 13.02 52.93
C ASP A 256 -44.76 14.02 53.12
N ASP A 257 -43.82 13.70 54.03
CA ASP A 257 -42.60 14.50 54.29
C ASP A 257 -41.32 13.96 53.60
N GLU A 258 -41.41 12.87 52.83
CA GLU A 258 -40.25 12.22 52.19
C GLU A 258 -39.94 12.90 50.85
N LYS A 259 -38.68 13.34 50.68
CA LYS A 259 -38.18 14.00 49.47
C LYS A 259 -37.37 13.07 48.56
N SER A 260 -36.86 11.97 49.11
CA SER A 260 -36.12 10.94 48.38
C SER A 260 -36.25 9.57 49.05
N VAL A 261 -36.05 8.50 48.28
CA VAL A 261 -36.14 7.10 48.74
C VAL A 261 -35.01 6.25 48.16
N ASN A 262 -34.40 5.39 48.97
CA ASN A 262 -33.41 4.40 48.52
C ASN A 262 -34.06 3.02 48.32
N LEU A 263 -33.83 2.42 47.16
CA LEU A 263 -34.35 1.13 46.76
C LEU A 263 -33.22 0.11 46.60
N SER A 264 -33.36 -1.08 47.18
CA SER A 264 -32.44 -2.20 46.93
C SER A 264 -32.87 -2.97 45.70
N VAL A 265 -31.92 -3.24 44.80
CA VAL A 265 -32.14 -3.91 43.52
C VAL A 265 -31.33 -5.21 43.46
N LYS A 266 -31.98 -6.30 43.04
CA LYS A 266 -31.34 -7.59 42.78
C LYS A 266 -31.81 -8.12 41.44
N LEU A 267 -30.87 -8.54 40.60
CA LEU A 267 -31.16 -9.14 39.30
C LEU A 267 -30.39 -10.47 39.14
N GLU A 268 -31.09 -11.52 38.71
CA GLU A 268 -30.48 -12.85 38.48
C GLU A 268 -31.12 -13.59 37.30
N ASN A 269 -30.39 -14.55 36.72
CA ASN A 269 -30.86 -15.44 35.64
C ASN A 269 -31.34 -14.74 34.35
N TYR A 270 -30.89 -13.51 34.09
CA TYR A 270 -31.03 -12.87 32.78
C TYR A 270 -30.02 -13.47 31.80
N LYS A 271 -30.30 -13.41 30.50
CA LYS A 271 -29.44 -14.02 29.47
C LYS A 271 -29.31 -13.14 28.24
N THR A 272 -28.25 -13.35 27.47
CA THR A 272 -28.20 -12.88 26.08
C THR A 272 -29.11 -13.72 25.19
N SER A 273 -29.39 -13.24 23.97
CA SER A 273 -30.10 -14.02 22.94
C SER A 273 -29.38 -15.31 22.54
N ALA A 274 -28.05 -15.35 22.70
CA ALA A 274 -27.24 -16.55 22.50
C ALA A 274 -27.28 -17.53 23.71
N GLY A 275 -28.00 -17.19 24.78
CA GLY A 275 -28.23 -18.07 25.93
C GLY A 275 -27.19 -18.01 27.04
N TYR A 276 -26.20 -17.11 26.96
CA TYR A 276 -25.22 -16.90 28.03
C TYR A 276 -25.89 -16.26 29.24
N ILE A 277 -25.76 -16.91 30.40
CA ILE A 277 -26.39 -16.48 31.67
C ILE A 277 -25.57 -15.37 32.29
N GLY A 278 -26.22 -14.29 32.72
CA GLY A 278 -25.53 -13.16 33.32
C GLY A 278 -25.23 -13.29 34.80
N ASP A 279 -24.22 -12.53 35.21
CA ASP A 279 -23.75 -12.50 36.59
C ASP A 279 -24.81 -11.94 37.53
N LYS A 280 -24.90 -12.54 38.72
CA LYS A 280 -25.87 -12.14 39.73
C LYS A 280 -25.54 -10.76 40.27
N PHE A 281 -26.48 -9.82 40.11
CA PHE A 281 -26.32 -8.44 40.54
C PHE A 281 -27.06 -8.14 41.86
N LYS A 282 -26.43 -7.30 42.70
CA LYS A 282 -27.02 -6.68 43.89
C LYS A 282 -26.53 -5.23 44.01
N GLY A 283 -27.45 -4.28 44.06
CA GLY A 283 -27.15 -2.86 44.18
C GLY A 283 -28.26 -2.05 44.84
N ASN A 284 -28.19 -0.74 44.72
CA ASN A 284 -29.20 0.19 45.19
C ASN A 284 -29.35 1.39 44.24
N VAL A 285 -30.48 2.09 44.32
CA VAL A 285 -30.78 3.32 43.56
C VAL A 285 -31.56 4.29 44.45
N THR A 286 -31.41 5.60 44.25
CA THR A 286 -32.10 6.64 45.04
C THR A 286 -32.97 7.52 44.14
N LEU A 287 -34.28 7.59 44.38
CA LEU A 287 -35.24 8.43 43.65
C LEU A 287 -35.57 9.71 44.44
N SER A 288 -35.87 10.84 43.78
CA SER A 288 -36.17 12.16 44.41
C SER A 288 -37.32 12.91 43.71
N LYS A 289 -38.16 13.68 44.44
CA LYS A 289 -39.28 14.50 43.90
C LYS A 289 -38.82 15.74 43.08
N ASP A 290 -39.49 16.07 41.97
CA ASP A 290 -39.24 17.29 41.15
C ASP A 290 -39.84 18.57 41.80
N ALA A 291 -39.05 19.66 41.86
CA ALA A 291 -39.43 20.93 42.50
C ALA A 291 -38.76 22.20 41.91
N ALA A 292 -38.13 22.17 40.73
CA ALA A 292 -37.26 23.28 40.24
C ALA A 292 -37.91 24.21 39.19
N GLY A 293 -37.91 25.54 39.45
CA GLY A 293 -38.44 26.58 38.53
C GLY A 293 -37.48 27.03 37.42
N PRO A 294 -37.86 27.98 36.53
CA PRO A 294 -37.04 28.40 35.37
C PRO A 294 -35.63 28.87 35.77
N GLN A 295 -34.61 28.42 35.03
CA GLN A 295 -33.20 28.76 35.24
C GLN A 295 -32.59 29.40 33.99
N ILE A 296 -31.79 30.47 34.11
CA ILE A 296 -31.10 31.11 32.98
C ILE A 296 -30.08 30.14 32.33
N LYS A 297 -30.09 30.03 31.00
CA LYS A 297 -29.04 29.45 30.14
C LYS A 297 -28.06 30.56 29.76
N LEU A 298 -26.97 30.70 30.50
CA LEU A 298 -26.14 31.90 30.41
C LEU A 298 -25.31 31.95 29.10
N ASP A 299 -25.04 30.82 28.45
CA ASP A 299 -24.37 30.73 27.13
C ASP A 299 -25.21 31.20 25.94
N GLN A 300 -26.52 31.29 26.15
CA GLN A 300 -27.46 31.77 25.13
C GLN A 300 -27.85 33.23 25.38
N CYS A 301 -27.25 33.87 26.39
CA CYS A 301 -27.49 35.26 26.71
C CYS A 301 -26.52 36.15 25.94
N GLU A 302 -27.07 37.07 25.16
CA GLU A 302 -26.30 37.92 24.26
C GLU A 302 -26.86 39.35 24.29
N LEU A 303 -26.06 40.29 23.80
CA LEU A 303 -26.62 41.58 23.43
C LEU A 303 -27.56 41.36 22.23
N ASN A 304 -28.78 41.85 22.30
CA ASN A 304 -29.79 41.69 21.25
C ASN A 304 -29.38 42.48 20.01
N ASN A 305 -28.64 41.82 19.11
CA ASN A 305 -28.16 42.40 17.86
C ASN A 305 -29.28 42.38 16.81
N THR A 306 -29.74 43.56 16.42
CA THR A 306 -30.76 43.74 15.37
C THR A 306 -30.14 44.10 14.01
N ALA A 307 -28.81 44.15 13.92
CA ALA A 307 -28.12 44.38 12.66
C ALA A 307 -28.26 43.19 11.71
N LYS A 308 -28.26 43.47 10.41
CA LYS A 308 -28.19 42.42 9.39
C LYS A 308 -26.76 41.87 9.32
N PRO A 309 -26.58 40.64 8.80
CA PRO A 309 -25.25 40.10 8.52
C PRO A 309 -24.41 41.10 7.70
N ASN A 310 -23.15 41.33 8.11
CA ASN A 310 -22.16 42.25 7.51
C ASN A 310 -22.39 43.76 7.74
N GLU A 311 -23.33 44.15 8.60
CA GLU A 311 -23.42 45.53 9.09
C GLU A 311 -22.75 45.65 10.47
N ALA A 312 -22.37 46.87 10.86
CA ALA A 312 -21.88 47.11 12.22
C ALA A 312 -22.96 46.70 13.24
N ALA A 313 -22.56 46.00 14.29
CA ALA A 313 -23.48 45.49 15.30
C ALA A 313 -24.35 46.62 15.87
N LYS A 314 -25.67 46.36 15.96
CA LYS A 314 -26.65 47.31 16.47
C LYS A 314 -27.44 46.64 17.57
N TYR A 315 -27.11 46.94 18.81
CA TYR A 315 -27.74 46.31 19.96
C TYR A 315 -28.99 47.09 20.40
N GLU A 316 -30.11 46.42 20.69
CA GLU A 316 -31.36 47.06 21.13
C GLU A 316 -31.86 46.56 22.50
N GLY A 317 -31.05 45.76 23.18
CA GLY A 317 -31.36 45.20 24.49
C GLY A 317 -30.39 44.09 24.88
N ILE A 318 -30.76 43.35 25.92
CA ILE A 318 -30.04 42.18 26.43
C ILE A 318 -31.02 41.00 26.37
N ASN A 319 -30.65 39.93 25.67
CA ASN A 319 -31.44 38.69 25.64
C ASN A 319 -30.95 37.77 26.75
N VAL A 320 -31.88 37.27 27.56
CA VAL A 320 -31.60 36.30 28.64
C VAL A 320 -32.49 35.08 28.44
N VAL A 321 -31.89 33.91 28.20
CA VAL A 321 -32.62 32.68 27.84
C VAL A 321 -32.76 31.77 29.06
N PHE A 322 -33.84 31.00 29.19
CA PHE A 322 -34.13 30.09 30.29
C PHE A 322 -34.20 28.62 29.87
N ASN A 323 -34.05 27.66 30.79
CA ASN A 323 -34.14 26.22 30.53
C ASN A 323 -35.58 25.71 30.32
N LYS A 324 -36.56 26.53 30.71
CA LYS A 324 -37.99 26.26 30.61
C LYS A 324 -38.65 27.54 30.10
N ALA A 325 -39.74 27.39 29.34
CA ALA A 325 -40.51 28.55 28.86
C ALA A 325 -40.97 29.43 30.04
N VAL A 326 -40.79 30.74 29.89
CA VAL A 326 -41.18 31.74 30.87
C VAL A 326 -42.52 32.33 30.48
N THR A 327 -43.51 32.18 31.36
CA THR A 327 -44.90 32.61 31.09
C THR A 327 -45.27 33.91 31.78
N ASN A 328 -44.46 34.35 32.75
CA ASN A 328 -44.64 35.63 33.44
C ASN A 328 -43.27 36.19 33.86
N VAL A 329 -43.08 37.51 33.70
CA VAL A 329 -41.84 38.24 34.02
C VAL A 329 -42.21 39.44 34.90
N GLN A 330 -41.45 39.66 35.98
CA GLN A 330 -41.59 40.80 36.89
C GLN A 330 -40.39 41.76 36.72
N PRO A 331 -40.49 42.81 35.88
CA PRO A 331 -39.35 43.70 35.59
C PRO A 331 -38.78 44.40 36.83
N SER A 332 -39.59 44.63 37.87
CA SER A 332 -39.15 45.26 39.12
C SER A 332 -38.21 44.39 39.97
N LYS A 333 -38.09 43.10 39.63
CA LYS A 333 -37.17 42.14 40.25
C LYS A 333 -35.94 41.86 39.37
N ILE A 334 -35.65 42.73 38.40
CA ILE A 334 -34.51 42.60 37.49
C ILE A 334 -33.58 43.79 37.68
N ASN A 335 -32.33 43.52 38.08
CA ASN A 335 -31.29 44.51 38.25
C ASN A 335 -30.22 44.34 37.17
N VAL A 336 -29.78 45.43 36.52
CA VAL A 336 -28.69 45.37 35.53
C VAL A 336 -27.57 46.30 35.95
N THR A 337 -26.32 45.84 35.92
CA THR A 337 -25.13 46.68 36.14
C THR A 337 -24.23 46.62 34.91
N ASP A 338 -23.50 47.71 34.62
CA ASP A 338 -22.59 47.75 33.48
C ASP A 338 -21.14 47.40 33.85
N LYS A 339 -20.20 47.47 32.89
CA LYS A 339 -18.78 47.14 33.09
C LYS A 339 -18.08 47.94 34.18
N ASN A 340 -18.63 49.09 34.57
CA ASN A 340 -18.09 49.95 35.62
C ASN A 340 -18.79 49.72 36.98
N GLY A 341 -19.66 48.72 37.07
CA GLY A 341 -20.45 48.42 38.27
C GLY A 341 -21.62 49.38 38.51
N ILE A 342 -22.04 50.17 37.51
CA ILE A 342 -23.14 51.14 37.67
C ILE A 342 -24.48 50.46 37.38
N THR A 343 -25.42 50.53 38.33
CA THR A 343 -26.80 50.04 38.15
C THR A 343 -27.54 50.84 37.06
N ARG A 344 -28.17 50.12 36.14
CA ARG A 344 -28.94 50.61 35.00
C ARG A 344 -30.41 50.31 35.19
N THR A 345 -31.25 51.31 34.98
CA THR A 345 -32.70 51.18 35.13
C THR A 345 -33.28 50.32 34.02
N VAL A 346 -33.99 49.25 34.37
CA VAL A 346 -34.73 48.41 33.41
C VAL A 346 -35.98 49.16 32.95
N LYS A 347 -36.12 49.37 31.64
CA LYS A 347 -37.30 49.98 31.01
C LYS A 347 -38.39 48.95 30.73
N THR A 348 -38.03 47.80 30.17
CA THR A 348 -38.94 46.68 29.90
C THR A 348 -38.21 45.34 30.00
N ALA A 349 -38.91 44.30 30.45
CA ALA A 349 -38.49 42.91 30.34
C ALA A 349 -39.68 42.04 29.93
N THR A 350 -39.57 41.30 28.84
CA THR A 350 -40.70 40.56 28.24
C THR A 350 -40.28 39.18 27.74
N SER A 351 -41.14 38.17 27.94
CA SER A 351 -41.08 36.86 27.28
C SER A 351 -42.44 36.57 26.61
N ASN A 352 -42.43 36.06 25.38
CA ASN A 352 -43.63 35.73 24.61
C ASN A 352 -44.01 34.24 24.77
N ASN A 353 -44.04 33.72 26.01
CA ASN A 353 -44.11 32.27 26.32
C ASN A 353 -42.95 31.47 25.71
N THR A 354 -41.82 32.15 25.49
CA THR A 354 -40.56 31.56 25.02
C THR A 354 -39.63 31.33 26.21
N ASP A 355 -38.53 30.64 25.98
CA ASP A 355 -37.42 30.61 26.93
C ASP A 355 -36.65 31.93 26.99
N THR A 356 -36.75 32.83 26.01
CA THR A 356 -36.03 34.13 26.04
C THR A 356 -36.83 35.26 26.70
N VAL A 357 -36.20 35.97 27.63
CA VAL A 357 -36.59 37.27 28.17
C VAL A 357 -35.69 38.36 27.57
N THR A 358 -36.28 39.30 26.84
CA THR A 358 -35.54 40.46 26.31
C THR A 358 -35.69 41.66 27.24
N ILE A 359 -34.55 42.22 27.67
CA ILE A 359 -34.46 43.37 28.58
C ILE A 359 -34.02 44.61 27.81
N LYS A 360 -34.73 45.73 27.99
CA LYS A 360 -34.31 47.04 27.50
C LYS A 360 -34.03 47.96 28.66
N LEU A 361 -32.91 48.69 28.61
CA LEU A 361 -32.51 49.66 29.62
C LEU A 361 -33.04 51.06 29.26
N ALA A 362 -33.36 51.86 30.27
CA ALA A 362 -33.78 53.25 30.10
C ALA A 362 -32.61 54.12 29.66
N ASP A 363 -32.87 55.09 28.77
CA ASP A 363 -31.89 56.07 28.26
C ASP A 363 -30.65 55.47 27.56
N PHE A 364 -30.72 54.22 27.11
CA PHE A 364 -29.67 53.57 26.32
C PHE A 364 -29.94 53.68 24.82
N THR A 365 -28.92 54.05 24.05
CA THR A 365 -28.85 53.92 22.59
C THR A 365 -28.13 52.64 22.18
N SER A 366 -28.14 52.28 20.89
CA SER A 366 -27.50 51.04 20.43
C SER A 366 -26.00 50.97 20.68
N ASN A 367 -25.30 52.10 20.66
CA ASN A 367 -23.87 52.16 20.96
C ASN A 367 -23.58 52.10 22.46
N ASP A 368 -24.56 52.42 23.31
CA ASP A 368 -24.34 52.36 24.76
C ASP A 368 -24.23 50.92 25.26
N TYR A 369 -24.91 49.98 24.59
CA TYR A 369 -24.82 48.55 24.93
C TYR A 369 -23.39 48.03 24.70
N SER A 370 -22.80 48.20 23.51
CA SER A 370 -21.41 47.76 23.26
C SER A 370 -20.41 48.48 24.15
N ASN A 371 -20.49 49.81 24.23
CA ASN A 371 -19.52 50.62 24.97
C ASN A 371 -19.52 50.37 26.48
N LYS A 372 -20.63 49.88 27.04
CA LYS A 372 -20.79 49.66 28.48
C LYS A 372 -20.83 48.18 28.85
N ALA A 373 -20.77 47.29 27.86
CA ALA A 373 -20.57 45.87 28.07
C ALA A 373 -19.18 45.57 28.68
N PRO A 374 -19.04 44.52 29.49
CA PRO A 374 -20.09 43.55 29.83
C PRO A 374 -21.20 44.10 30.76
N PHE A 375 -22.43 43.62 30.62
CA PHE A 375 -23.53 43.87 31.58
C PHE A 375 -23.75 42.67 32.47
N THR A 376 -23.97 42.92 33.76
CA THR A 376 -24.40 41.90 34.70
C THR A 376 -25.88 42.09 35.03
N VAL A 377 -26.73 41.16 34.56
CA VAL A 377 -28.19 41.13 34.77
C VAL A 377 -28.52 40.16 35.88
N THR A 378 -29.31 40.57 36.88
CA THR A 378 -29.73 39.76 38.03
C THR A 378 -31.25 39.69 38.04
N PHE A 379 -31.82 38.49 38.03
CA PHE A 379 -33.21 38.18 38.27
C PHE A 379 -33.35 37.72 39.73
N GLU A 380 -34.02 38.49 40.58
CA GLU A 380 -34.27 38.12 41.99
C GLU A 380 -35.23 36.92 42.09
N ASP A 381 -35.34 36.34 43.29
CA ASP A 381 -36.30 35.25 43.58
C ASP A 381 -37.73 35.63 43.16
N GLY A 382 -38.34 34.80 42.32
CA GLY A 382 -39.67 35.03 41.74
C GLY A 382 -39.76 36.15 40.69
N ALA A 383 -38.66 36.53 40.06
CA ALA A 383 -38.65 37.43 38.90
C ALA A 383 -39.30 36.83 37.63
N VAL A 384 -39.26 35.50 37.49
CA VAL A 384 -39.90 34.75 36.41
C VAL A 384 -40.60 33.49 36.93
N GLN A 385 -41.64 33.05 36.21
CA GLN A 385 -42.48 31.92 36.60
C GLN A 385 -42.79 31.03 35.40
N LYS A 386 -42.84 29.71 35.65
CA LYS A 386 -43.52 28.73 34.78
C LYS A 386 -44.96 28.54 35.28
N TYR A 387 -45.93 28.88 34.45
CA TYR A 387 -47.36 28.66 34.69
C TYR A 387 -47.95 27.93 33.49
N VAL A 388 -48.47 26.72 33.71
CA VAL A 388 -49.34 26.06 32.72
C VAL A 388 -50.76 26.42 33.11
N ALA A 389 -51.43 27.22 32.28
CA ALA A 389 -52.82 27.58 32.51
C ALA A 389 -53.70 26.31 32.60
N GLY A 390 -54.27 26.05 33.79
CA GLY A 390 -55.17 24.91 34.04
C GLY A 390 -54.58 23.73 34.82
N ALA A 391 -53.31 23.77 35.26
CA ALA A 391 -52.72 22.71 36.09
C ALA A 391 -53.10 22.82 37.58
N VAL A 392 -53.24 21.67 38.27
CA VAL A 392 -53.56 21.55 39.71
C VAL A 392 -52.34 21.83 40.60
N GLU A 393 -51.16 21.96 40.02
CA GLU A 393 -49.90 22.18 40.72
C GLU A 393 -49.64 23.65 41.07
N SER A 394 -48.92 23.87 42.17
CA SER A 394 -48.52 25.21 42.61
C SER A 394 -47.51 25.84 41.64
N PRO A 395 -47.52 27.18 41.45
CA PRO A 395 -46.58 27.86 40.58
C PRO A 395 -45.13 27.66 41.06
N VAL A 396 -44.23 27.33 40.14
CA VAL A 396 -42.80 27.16 40.44
C VAL A 396 -42.03 28.37 39.89
N TYR A 397 -41.29 29.03 40.79
CA TYR A 397 -40.58 30.28 40.55
C TYR A 397 -39.08 30.06 40.35
N ASN A 398 -38.41 30.97 39.65
CA ASN A 398 -36.95 31.00 39.68
C ASN A 398 -36.47 31.38 41.08
N SER A 399 -35.36 30.77 41.50
CA SER A 399 -34.50 31.34 42.53
C SER A 399 -33.73 32.54 41.97
N GLU A 400 -33.12 33.36 42.83
CA GLU A 400 -32.23 34.44 42.38
C GLU A 400 -31.12 33.89 41.47
N GLN A 401 -30.94 34.54 40.31
CA GLN A 401 -30.02 34.13 39.25
C GLN A 401 -29.43 35.37 38.56
N GLN A 402 -28.18 35.31 38.13
CA GLN A 402 -27.54 36.43 37.42
C GLN A 402 -26.78 35.96 36.16
N VAL A 403 -26.51 36.85 35.20
CA VAL A 403 -25.71 36.58 33.99
C VAL A 403 -24.84 37.78 33.62
N THR A 404 -23.63 37.53 33.10
CA THR A 404 -22.77 38.57 32.52
C THR A 404 -22.74 38.43 30.99
N VAL A 405 -23.06 39.51 30.27
CA VAL A 405 -23.20 39.56 28.81
C VAL A 405 -22.15 40.49 28.23
N TYR A 406 -21.21 39.96 27.42
CA TYR A 406 -20.03 40.66 26.87
C TYR A 406 -20.26 41.33 25.51
N ASP A 407 -19.31 42.18 25.09
CA ASP A 407 -19.16 42.69 23.71
C ASP A 407 -17.88 42.10 23.11
N GLU A 408 -17.95 41.57 21.88
CA GLU A 408 -16.93 40.69 21.28
C GLU A 408 -15.65 41.41 20.76
N SER A 409 -15.40 42.70 21.08
CA SER A 409 -14.60 43.58 20.20
C SER A 409 -13.20 44.11 20.65
N THR A 410 -12.51 43.61 21.70
CA THR A 410 -11.23 44.21 22.18
C THR A 410 -10.01 43.27 22.24
N VAL A 411 -8.99 43.37 21.36
CA VAL A 411 -7.75 42.54 21.42
C VAL A 411 -6.44 43.18 20.89
N THR A 412 -5.29 42.71 21.43
CA THR A 412 -3.89 43.02 21.07
C THR A 412 -3.55 42.79 19.59
N PRO A 413 -2.55 43.47 18.99
CA PRO A 413 -2.22 43.26 17.58
C PRO A 413 -1.62 41.86 17.32
N GLU A 414 -2.32 41.05 16.52
CA GLU A 414 -1.98 39.66 16.19
C GLU A 414 -1.49 39.49 14.75
N LEU A 415 -0.71 38.44 14.50
CA LEU A 415 -0.39 37.95 13.17
C LEU A 415 -1.11 36.62 12.92
N LEU A 416 -2.08 36.64 12.01
CA LEU A 416 -2.80 35.45 11.55
C LEU A 416 -1.93 34.63 10.57
N LEU A 417 -1.72 33.34 10.86
CA LEU A 417 -1.25 32.36 9.87
C LEU A 417 -2.42 31.59 9.28
N ASN A 418 -2.32 31.31 7.98
CA ASN A 418 -3.26 30.48 7.24
C ASN A 418 -2.62 29.13 6.91
N GLU A 419 -3.43 28.15 6.52
CA GLU A 419 -2.94 26.81 6.21
C GLU A 419 -1.89 26.79 5.10
N ASN A 420 -2.00 27.67 4.10
CA ASN A 420 -1.03 27.78 2.99
C ASN A 420 0.32 28.37 3.41
N ASP A 421 0.40 28.96 4.61
CA ASP A 421 1.64 29.55 5.13
C ASP A 421 2.55 28.45 5.76
N VAL A 422 2.06 27.21 5.94
CA VAL A 422 2.84 26.07 6.44
C VAL A 422 2.78 24.91 5.45
N ASP A 423 3.93 24.39 5.05
CA ASP A 423 4.05 23.27 4.12
C ASP A 423 4.95 22.18 4.67
N SER A 424 4.68 20.93 4.33
CA SER A 424 5.50 19.77 4.67
C SER A 424 5.94 19.06 3.40
N HIS A 425 7.24 18.85 3.25
CA HIS A 425 7.81 18.14 2.12
C HIS A 425 8.88 17.16 2.60
N ILE A 426 9.26 16.25 1.72
CA ILE A 426 10.34 15.31 1.97
C ILE A 426 11.57 15.69 1.18
N ASN A 427 12.73 15.41 1.76
CA ASN A 427 13.98 15.36 1.03
C ASN A 427 14.57 13.95 1.15
N THR A 428 15.03 13.39 0.04
CA THR A 428 15.67 12.08 0.00
C THR A 428 17.13 12.25 -0.39
N VAL A 429 18.03 11.95 0.55
CA VAL A 429 19.48 11.97 0.31
C VAL A 429 20.01 10.58 0.63
N ASP A 430 20.75 9.99 -0.31
CA ASP A 430 21.33 8.64 -0.18
C ASP A 430 20.33 7.55 0.25
N GLY A 431 19.10 7.63 -0.25
CA GLY A 431 18.04 6.66 0.07
C GLY A 431 17.49 6.78 1.49
N ILE A 432 17.61 7.95 2.10
CA ILE A 432 17.08 8.27 3.43
C ILE A 432 16.01 9.34 3.29
N VAL A 433 14.79 9.04 3.72
CA VAL A 433 13.70 10.02 3.75
C VAL A 433 13.88 10.93 4.98
N THR A 434 13.85 12.24 4.75
CA THR A 434 13.85 13.25 5.80
C THR A 434 12.64 14.16 5.65
N ASN A 435 11.91 14.38 6.74
CA ASN A 435 10.73 15.22 6.75
C ASN A 435 11.12 16.68 7.06
N ILE A 436 10.64 17.61 6.23
CA ILE A 436 10.93 19.04 6.35
C ILE A 436 9.61 19.80 6.41
N ILE A 437 9.50 20.71 7.37
CA ILE A 437 8.36 21.62 7.53
C ILE A 437 8.85 23.04 7.28
N THR A 438 8.22 23.74 6.35
CA THR A 438 8.52 25.14 6.01
C THR A 438 7.37 26.03 6.44
N ILE A 439 7.67 27.12 7.15
CA ILE A 439 6.71 28.11 7.61
C ILE A 439 7.07 29.46 6.99
N ASN A 440 6.14 30.04 6.23
CA ASN A 440 6.30 31.31 5.53
C ASN A 440 5.50 32.41 6.24
N TYR A 441 6.17 33.19 7.07
CA TYR A 441 5.57 34.33 7.76
C TYR A 441 5.46 35.56 6.85
N ARG A 442 4.38 36.33 6.99
CA ARG A 442 4.16 37.57 6.22
C ARG A 442 4.90 38.79 6.78
N LYS A 443 5.48 38.65 7.98
CA LYS A 443 6.23 39.68 8.71
C LYS A 443 7.54 39.10 9.22
N GLU A 444 8.50 39.97 9.47
CA GLU A 444 9.77 39.58 10.09
C GLU A 444 9.56 39.06 11.51
N MET A 445 10.21 37.95 11.81
CA MET A 445 10.04 37.20 13.04
C MET A 445 11.18 37.44 14.03
N SER A 446 10.86 37.42 15.31
CA SER A 446 11.87 37.46 16.38
C SER A 446 12.52 36.09 16.58
N ALA A 447 13.56 36.02 17.43
CA ALA A 447 14.23 34.77 17.78
C ALA A 447 13.30 33.70 18.40
N THR A 448 12.11 34.08 18.87
CA THR A 448 11.10 33.12 19.39
C THR A 448 10.60 32.15 18.31
N ALA A 449 10.71 32.50 17.02
CA ALA A 449 10.31 31.63 15.91
C ALA A 449 11.34 30.53 15.60
N VAL A 450 12.50 30.51 16.26
CA VAL A 450 13.49 29.42 16.15
C VAL A 450 13.70 28.67 17.48
N ASP A 451 12.83 28.90 18.45
CA ASP A 451 12.79 28.10 19.68
C ASP A 451 11.94 26.86 19.47
N LEU A 452 12.56 25.68 19.49
CA LEU A 452 11.87 24.39 19.29
C LEU A 452 10.74 24.15 20.28
N ASN A 453 10.80 24.72 21.49
CA ASN A 453 9.75 24.54 22.51
C ASN A 453 8.41 25.19 22.11
N ASN A 454 8.42 26.06 21.10
CA ASN A 454 7.22 26.68 20.58
C ASN A 454 6.49 25.82 19.55
N TYR A 455 6.96 24.60 19.29
CA TYR A 455 6.43 23.69 18.28
C TYR A 455 6.18 22.31 18.86
N THR A 456 5.05 21.71 18.48
CA THR A 456 4.71 20.33 18.86
C THR A 456 4.17 19.56 17.66
N LEU A 457 4.30 18.25 17.73
CA LEU A 457 3.75 17.30 16.77
C LEU A 457 2.92 16.28 17.55
N ASP A 458 1.64 16.12 17.20
CA ASP A 458 0.68 15.27 17.93
C ASP A 458 0.60 15.62 19.42
N GLY A 459 0.70 16.91 19.75
CA GLY A 459 0.72 17.42 21.12
C GLY A 459 2.01 17.12 21.90
N GLN A 460 2.97 16.41 21.30
CA GLN A 460 4.27 16.08 21.90
C GLN A 460 5.35 17.03 21.40
N ALA A 461 6.44 17.18 22.18
CA ALA A 461 7.62 17.90 21.71
C ALA A 461 8.16 17.28 20.42
N LEU A 462 8.72 18.11 19.54
CA LEU A 462 9.32 17.61 18.30
C LEU A 462 10.41 16.55 18.59
N PRO A 463 10.57 15.53 17.73
CA PRO A 463 11.53 14.45 17.94
C PRO A 463 12.93 14.96 18.28
N LYS A 464 13.59 14.28 19.22
CA LYS A 464 14.95 14.65 19.65
C LYS A 464 15.92 14.63 18.47
N GLY A 465 16.66 15.72 18.26
CA GLY A 465 17.56 15.89 17.12
C GLY A 465 16.99 16.73 15.98
N THR A 466 15.72 17.18 16.11
CA THR A 466 15.13 18.16 15.20
C THR A 466 15.98 19.42 15.09
N LYS A 467 16.17 19.90 13.86
CA LYS A 467 16.87 21.16 13.56
C LYS A 467 15.86 22.22 13.15
N ILE A 468 16.08 23.47 13.55
CA ILE A 468 15.27 24.61 13.16
C ILE A 468 16.19 25.76 12.73
N SER A 469 15.83 26.46 11.66
CA SER A 469 16.61 27.60 11.15
C SER A 469 15.70 28.71 10.61
N MET A 470 16.12 29.95 10.81
CA MET A 470 15.55 31.14 10.17
C MET A 470 16.23 31.37 8.82
N GLY A 471 15.43 31.60 7.78
CA GLY A 471 15.89 32.01 6.46
C GLY A 471 16.49 33.41 6.48
N ALA A 472 17.26 33.74 5.44
CA ALA A 472 17.94 35.04 5.34
C ALA A 472 16.97 36.25 5.27
N ASP A 473 15.69 36.02 4.96
CA ASP A 473 14.62 37.01 4.90
C ASP A 473 13.96 37.30 6.26
N ASN A 474 14.35 36.58 7.33
CA ASN A 474 13.72 36.59 8.66
C ASN A 474 12.20 36.32 8.65
N LYS A 475 11.70 35.69 7.59
CA LYS A 475 10.28 35.41 7.36
C LYS A 475 10.02 33.94 7.10
N THR A 476 11.05 33.19 6.72
CA THR A 476 10.93 31.76 6.47
C THR A 476 11.57 30.98 7.62
N VAL A 477 10.84 30.05 8.22
CA VAL A 477 11.40 29.09 9.19
C VAL A 477 11.36 27.69 8.59
N THR A 478 12.46 26.97 8.68
CA THR A 478 12.56 25.58 8.24
C THR A 478 12.86 24.70 9.44
N ILE A 479 12.06 23.64 9.61
CA ILE A 479 12.23 22.61 10.62
C ILE A 479 12.54 21.30 9.88
N THR A 480 13.62 20.63 10.27
CA THR A 480 14.01 19.32 9.72
C THR A 480 13.94 18.28 10.83
N LEU A 481 13.04 17.31 10.67
CA LEU A 481 12.94 16.18 11.58
C LEU A 481 14.12 15.20 11.34
N PRO A 482 14.64 14.56 12.39
CA PRO A 482 15.74 13.62 12.24
C PRO A 482 15.33 12.35 11.49
N GLU A 483 16.30 11.65 10.91
CA GLU A 483 16.11 10.30 10.38
C GLU A 483 15.56 9.36 11.46
N GLY A 484 14.70 8.41 11.06
CA GLY A 484 14.08 7.44 11.96
C GLY A 484 13.06 8.00 12.94
N SER A 485 12.71 9.28 12.84
CA SER A 485 11.78 9.92 13.78
C SER A 485 10.30 9.62 13.51
N ILE A 486 9.97 9.19 12.29
CA ILE A 486 8.61 8.85 11.85
C ILE A 486 8.68 7.42 11.35
N SER A 487 7.94 6.50 11.97
CA SER A 487 8.03 5.05 11.70
C SER A 487 7.04 4.54 10.65
N GLU A 488 6.27 5.45 10.06
CA GLU A 488 5.27 5.13 9.04
C GLU A 488 4.70 6.40 8.43
N ASN A 489 4.17 6.28 7.21
CA ASN A 489 3.42 7.34 6.57
C ASN A 489 2.17 7.68 7.39
N ALA A 490 2.08 8.91 7.89
CA ALA A 490 1.01 9.32 8.77
C ALA A 490 0.62 10.79 8.55
N THR A 491 -0.63 11.12 8.88
CA THR A 491 -1.03 12.50 9.10
C THR A 491 -0.69 12.86 10.55
N ASN A 492 -0.11 14.01 10.80
CA ASN A 492 0.24 14.46 12.15
C ASN A 492 -0.25 15.89 12.37
N MET A 493 -0.64 16.23 13.60
CA MET A 493 -1.06 17.58 13.97
C MET A 493 0.15 18.40 14.38
N PHE A 494 0.55 19.36 13.55
CA PHE A 494 1.62 20.30 13.83
C PHE A 494 1.05 21.57 14.44
N VAL A 495 1.60 22.02 15.58
CA VAL A 495 1.12 23.17 16.33
C VAL A 495 2.23 24.19 16.55
N ILE A 496 1.92 25.47 16.31
CA ILE A 496 2.77 26.62 16.61
C ILE A 496 2.17 27.37 17.79
N SER A 497 2.92 27.46 18.89
CA SER A 497 2.47 28.14 20.10
C SER A 497 2.35 29.66 19.92
N LYS A 498 1.58 30.29 20.81
CA LYS A 498 1.36 31.76 20.84
C LYS A 498 2.57 32.54 21.36
N ASN A 499 3.64 31.85 21.75
CA ASN A 499 4.89 32.45 22.18
C ASN A 499 5.74 32.92 21.00
N VAL A 500 5.45 32.46 19.78
CA VAL A 500 6.10 32.94 18.57
C VAL A 500 5.64 34.36 18.27
N LYS A 501 6.60 35.27 18.09
CA LYS A 501 6.37 36.71 17.93
C LYS A 501 7.10 37.30 16.75
N THR A 502 6.49 38.30 16.12
CA THR A 502 7.16 39.18 15.16
C THR A 502 8.23 40.03 15.86
N VAL A 503 9.14 40.65 15.08
CA VAL A 503 10.09 41.66 15.62
C VAL A 503 9.34 42.82 16.30
N GLU A 504 8.16 43.18 15.79
CA GLU A 504 7.29 44.23 16.33
C GLU A 504 6.51 43.80 17.59
N GLY A 505 6.62 42.54 18.01
CA GLY A 505 5.98 42.02 19.22
C GLY A 505 4.57 41.44 19.05
N SER A 506 4.02 41.40 17.82
CA SER A 506 2.75 40.73 17.53
C SER A 506 2.88 39.22 17.75
N VAL A 507 1.91 38.62 18.43
CA VAL A 507 1.84 37.16 18.62
C VAL A 507 1.28 36.47 17.39
N VAL A 508 1.77 35.27 17.13
CA VAL A 508 1.28 34.39 16.08
C VAL A 508 0.04 33.61 16.56
N VAL A 509 -1.02 33.64 15.76
CA VAL A 509 -2.27 32.91 16.00
C VAL A 509 -2.78 32.23 14.74
N GLY A 510 -3.57 31.17 14.90
CA GLY A 510 -4.32 30.52 13.81
C GLY A 510 -5.71 31.11 13.59
N LYS A 511 -6.26 31.83 14.57
CA LYS A 511 -7.57 32.50 14.49
C LYS A 511 -7.56 33.80 15.28
N LEU A 512 -8.09 34.87 14.67
CA LEU A 512 -8.23 36.19 15.31
C LEU A 512 -9.42 36.28 16.28
N THR A 513 -10.42 35.40 16.16
CA THR A 513 -11.65 35.48 16.95
C THR A 513 -11.46 35.04 18.40
N ASN A 514 -10.65 33.99 18.61
CA ASN A 514 -10.41 33.38 19.93
C ASN A 514 -8.92 33.26 20.28
N HIS A 515 -8.05 33.82 19.44
CA HIS A 515 -6.60 33.84 19.66
C HIS A 515 -6.03 32.43 19.86
N GLN A 516 -6.55 31.46 19.11
CA GLN A 516 -6.08 30.08 19.19
C GLN A 516 -4.68 29.96 18.59
N ALA A 517 -3.85 29.09 19.17
CA ALA A 517 -2.57 28.70 18.58
C ALA A 517 -2.79 28.14 17.16
N PHE A 518 -1.87 28.42 16.24
CA PHE A 518 -1.95 27.85 14.90
C PHE A 518 -1.74 26.33 14.99
N ASN A 519 -2.59 25.58 14.31
CA ASN A 519 -2.44 24.13 14.15
C ASN A 519 -2.80 23.73 12.72
N LYS A 520 -2.14 22.70 12.20
CA LYS A 520 -2.40 22.16 10.87
C LYS A 520 -2.08 20.66 10.85
N ALA A 521 -2.98 19.88 10.26
CA ALA A 521 -2.68 18.51 9.88
C ALA A 521 -1.68 18.51 8.71
N ILE A 522 -0.52 17.88 8.89
CA ILE A 522 0.52 17.73 7.88
C ILE A 522 0.75 16.25 7.58
N GLU A 523 1.13 15.92 6.35
CA GLU A 523 1.49 14.55 5.99
C GLU A 523 2.99 14.37 6.14
N LEU A 524 3.39 13.43 7.01
CA LEU A 524 4.78 13.03 7.18
C LEU A 524 4.97 11.63 6.60
N LYS A 525 6.16 11.40 6.06
CA LYS A 525 6.55 10.10 5.50
C LYS A 525 7.39 9.32 6.48
N ASP A 526 7.30 8.01 6.37
CA ASP A 526 8.19 7.08 7.05
C ASP A 526 9.65 7.46 6.78
N SER A 527 10.44 7.53 7.84
CA SER A 527 11.87 7.81 7.83
C SER A 527 12.69 6.73 8.55
N VAL A 528 12.05 5.62 8.96
CA VAL A 528 12.74 4.45 9.51
C VAL A 528 13.23 3.60 8.35
N LYS A 529 14.41 2.99 8.52
CA LYS A 529 15.00 2.10 7.54
C LYS A 529 14.64 0.65 7.84
N PRO A 530 14.58 -0.21 6.82
CA PRO A 530 14.31 -1.61 7.07
C PRO A 530 15.54 -2.22 7.72
N THR A 531 15.31 -3.13 8.66
CA THR A 531 16.35 -3.91 9.35
C THR A 531 16.03 -5.40 9.24
N LEU A 532 17.06 -6.24 9.31
CA LEU A 532 16.89 -7.69 9.28
C LEU A 532 16.41 -8.19 10.65
N GLU A 533 15.21 -8.78 10.72
CA GLU A 533 14.64 -9.32 11.97
C GLU A 533 14.98 -10.79 12.19
N SER A 534 14.90 -11.61 11.14
CA SER A 534 15.11 -13.06 11.22
C SER A 534 15.56 -13.63 9.89
N ALA A 535 16.19 -14.80 9.97
CA ALA A 535 16.59 -15.59 8.82
C ALA A 535 16.35 -17.07 9.07
N GLU A 536 15.85 -17.78 8.06
CA GLU A 536 15.51 -19.20 8.13
C GLU A 536 16.07 -19.95 6.93
N TYR A 537 16.55 -21.17 7.17
CA TYR A 537 16.89 -22.08 6.09
C TYR A 537 15.61 -22.66 5.49
N VAL A 538 15.43 -22.50 4.18
CA VAL A 538 14.26 -23.07 3.50
C VAL A 538 14.64 -24.43 2.92
N LEU A 539 13.94 -25.47 3.34
CA LEU A 539 14.11 -26.85 2.88
C LEU A 539 13.14 -27.11 1.72
N ILE A 540 13.67 -27.41 0.55
CA ILE A 540 12.87 -27.56 -0.68
C ILE A 540 12.52 -29.02 -0.95
N ASP A 541 13.50 -29.94 -0.81
CA ASP A 541 13.35 -31.33 -1.24
C ASP A 541 12.92 -32.24 -0.09
N ASN A 542 13.57 -32.13 1.08
CA ASN A 542 13.23 -32.91 2.26
C ASN A 542 13.35 -32.10 3.55
N ALA A 543 12.38 -32.26 4.46
CA ALA A 543 12.40 -31.64 5.79
C ALA A 543 13.60 -32.08 6.67
N ASN A 544 14.35 -33.12 6.28
CA ASN A 544 15.52 -33.61 7.00
C ASN A 544 16.86 -33.28 6.33
N ASP A 545 16.85 -32.51 5.24
CA ASP A 545 18.07 -32.14 4.54
C ASP A 545 19.06 -31.45 5.49
N LYS A 546 20.35 -31.67 5.23
CA LYS A 546 21.46 -31.14 6.06
C LYS A 546 22.15 -29.93 5.42
N ALA A 547 21.74 -29.60 4.21
CA ALA A 547 22.19 -28.44 3.48
C ALA A 547 21.01 -27.87 2.69
N THR A 548 21.06 -26.58 2.39
CA THR A 548 20.10 -25.92 1.51
C THR A 548 20.81 -24.84 0.71
N ASN A 549 20.28 -24.50 -0.45
CA ASN A 549 20.69 -23.33 -1.20
C ASN A 549 19.71 -22.16 -1.02
N MET A 550 18.81 -22.19 -0.05
CA MET A 550 17.78 -21.17 0.09
C MET A 550 17.67 -20.64 1.53
N ILE A 551 17.64 -19.32 1.63
CA ILE A 551 17.50 -18.59 2.89
C ILE A 551 16.33 -17.63 2.74
N ARG A 552 15.37 -17.71 3.65
CA ARG A 552 14.32 -16.70 3.82
C ARG A 552 14.77 -15.70 4.85
N VAL A 553 14.67 -14.42 4.53
CA VAL A 553 14.93 -13.32 5.45
C VAL A 553 13.66 -12.52 5.68
N LYS A 554 13.44 -12.07 6.91
CA LYS A 554 12.32 -11.20 7.29
C LYS A 554 12.86 -9.86 7.76
N PHE A 555 12.24 -8.79 7.32
CA PHE A 555 12.58 -7.42 7.66
C PHE A 555 11.58 -6.80 8.64
N SER A 556 12.01 -5.74 9.32
CA SER A 556 11.23 -5.01 10.34
C SER A 556 10.00 -4.30 9.80
N GLU A 557 9.89 -4.16 8.48
CA GLU A 557 8.81 -3.47 7.80
C GLU A 557 8.57 -4.02 6.40
N ASN A 558 7.47 -3.58 5.79
CA ASN A 558 7.14 -3.97 4.42
C ASN A 558 8.13 -3.35 3.44
N LEU A 559 8.65 -4.19 2.56
CA LEU A 559 9.56 -3.77 1.51
C LEU A 559 8.78 -3.30 0.28
N LEU A 560 9.35 -2.38 -0.50
CA LEU A 560 8.80 -1.96 -1.78
C LEU A 560 8.67 -3.15 -2.73
N ASN A 561 7.51 -3.38 -3.33
CA ASN A 561 7.26 -4.53 -4.20
C ASN A 561 7.89 -4.37 -5.61
N ASN A 562 9.22 -4.27 -5.68
CA ASN A 562 9.97 -4.08 -6.92
C ASN A 562 10.62 -5.36 -7.47
N LEU A 563 10.45 -6.51 -6.80
CA LEU A 563 11.12 -7.79 -7.11
C LEU A 563 10.20 -8.94 -7.57
N GLN A 564 8.88 -8.76 -7.68
CA GLN A 564 7.96 -9.84 -8.13
C GLN A 564 7.62 -9.75 -9.63
N GLU A 565 7.60 -10.90 -10.32
CA GLU A 565 7.08 -11.05 -11.69
C GLU A 565 5.59 -11.45 -11.67
N ASN A 566 4.72 -10.58 -12.20
CA ASN A 566 3.28 -10.74 -12.45
C ASN A 566 2.29 -10.79 -11.26
N GLY A 567 1.51 -9.70 -11.13
CA GLY A 567 0.05 -9.82 -11.30
C GLY A 567 -0.85 -9.99 -10.07
N LYS A 568 -0.40 -9.70 -8.85
CA LYS A 568 -1.33 -9.48 -7.73
C LYS A 568 -1.01 -8.17 -6.98
N GLU A 569 -2.02 -7.31 -6.98
CA GLU A 569 -2.05 -6.04 -6.27
C GLU A 569 -1.88 -6.25 -4.76
N LEU A 570 -0.84 -5.62 -4.22
CA LEU A 570 -0.86 -4.93 -2.95
C LEU A 570 -0.10 -3.61 -3.22
N ASP A 571 -0.86 -2.52 -3.39
CA ASP A 571 -0.39 -1.12 -3.45
C ASP A 571 0.06 -0.50 -4.80
N GLY A 572 -0.67 -0.78 -5.89
CA GLY A 572 -0.91 0.23 -6.93
C GLY A 572 0.22 0.63 -7.91
N LYS A 573 1.40 0.00 -7.88
CA LYS A 573 2.41 0.16 -8.96
C LYS A 573 2.75 -1.16 -9.62
N ASN A 574 2.14 -1.42 -10.77
CA ASN A 574 2.47 -2.56 -11.62
C ASN A 574 3.95 -2.49 -12.05
N VAL A 575 4.74 -3.49 -11.65
CA VAL A 575 6.07 -3.73 -12.21
C VAL A 575 5.91 -4.74 -13.34
N THR A 576 6.34 -4.40 -14.54
CA THR A 576 6.33 -5.35 -15.66
C THR A 576 7.35 -6.46 -15.40
N ALA A 577 7.16 -7.64 -16.00
CA ALA A 577 8.12 -8.74 -15.87
C ALA A 577 9.56 -8.30 -16.25
N GLU A 578 9.71 -7.47 -17.28
CA GLU A 578 11.02 -6.91 -17.67
C GLU A 578 11.63 -5.98 -16.62
N ALA A 579 10.81 -5.15 -15.97
CA ALA A 579 11.28 -4.25 -14.92
C ALA A 579 11.66 -5.02 -13.64
N ALA A 580 10.88 -6.05 -13.28
CA ALA A 580 11.18 -6.94 -12.17
C ALA A 580 12.52 -7.67 -12.40
N LYS A 581 12.77 -8.19 -13.61
CA LYS A 581 14.07 -8.79 -13.98
C LYS A 581 15.23 -7.83 -13.82
N ALA A 582 15.07 -6.60 -14.29
CA ALA A 582 16.10 -5.57 -14.15
C ALA A 582 16.37 -5.23 -12.68
N ASN A 583 15.32 -5.19 -11.85
CA ASN A 583 15.43 -4.93 -10.42
C ASN A 583 16.08 -6.09 -9.66
N ILE A 584 15.72 -7.34 -9.97
CA ILE A 584 16.37 -8.54 -9.42
C ILE A 584 17.87 -8.55 -9.78
N ALA A 585 18.22 -8.25 -11.04
CA ALA A 585 19.62 -8.18 -11.47
C ALA A 585 20.40 -7.06 -10.73
N LYS A 586 19.76 -5.92 -10.45
CA LYS A 586 20.34 -4.86 -9.61
C LYS A 586 20.51 -5.31 -8.16
N ALA A 587 19.50 -5.97 -7.59
CA ALA A 587 19.54 -6.47 -6.22
C ALA A 587 20.70 -7.45 -6.01
N ILE A 588 20.86 -8.44 -6.91
CA ILE A 588 21.93 -9.45 -6.86
C ILE A 588 23.33 -8.84 -6.91
N THR A 589 23.50 -7.73 -7.64
CA THR A 589 24.81 -7.06 -7.77
C THR A 589 25.05 -5.99 -6.71
N ASN A 590 24.02 -5.59 -5.97
CA ASN A 590 24.07 -4.53 -4.98
C ASN A 590 24.32 -5.03 -3.55
N PHE A 591 23.93 -6.26 -3.21
CA PHE A 591 24.22 -6.84 -1.90
C PHE A 591 24.59 -8.32 -1.95
N LYS A 592 25.23 -8.79 -0.88
CA LYS A 592 25.64 -10.17 -0.67
C LYS A 592 25.13 -10.68 0.67
N ILE A 593 24.93 -11.99 0.75
CA ILE A 593 24.59 -12.69 1.99
C ILE A 593 25.85 -13.30 2.58
N LYS A 594 26.04 -13.14 3.88
CA LYS A 594 27.07 -13.84 4.65
C LYS A 594 26.42 -14.91 5.51
N VAL A 595 27.03 -16.10 5.52
CA VAL A 595 26.71 -17.18 6.45
C VAL A 595 27.94 -17.44 7.30
N ASN A 596 27.85 -17.17 8.61
CA ASN A 596 28.98 -17.26 9.54
C ASN A 596 30.20 -16.44 9.04
N ASN A 597 29.95 -15.19 8.62
CA ASN A 597 30.94 -14.28 8.02
C ASN A 597 31.55 -14.71 6.67
N ASN A 598 31.05 -15.78 6.05
CA ASN A 598 31.50 -16.21 4.71
C ASN A 598 30.54 -15.71 3.63
N ASP A 599 31.07 -14.96 2.67
CA ASP A 599 30.32 -14.46 1.52
C ASP A 599 29.70 -15.62 0.71
N GLN A 600 28.41 -15.50 0.41
CA GLN A 600 27.67 -16.41 -0.47
C GLN A 600 27.33 -15.71 -1.78
N THR A 601 27.35 -16.47 -2.87
CA THR A 601 26.89 -15.99 -4.18
C THR A 601 25.39 -16.17 -4.31
N ILE A 602 24.68 -15.08 -4.59
CA ILE A 602 23.24 -15.10 -4.83
C ILE A 602 22.98 -15.49 -6.29
N ALA A 603 22.17 -16.53 -6.50
CA ALA A 603 21.69 -16.94 -7.82
C ALA A 603 20.43 -16.15 -8.22
N THR A 604 19.47 -16.00 -7.29
CA THR A 604 18.27 -15.19 -7.51
C THR A 604 17.62 -14.77 -6.17
N ILE A 605 16.74 -13.77 -6.24
CA ILE A 605 16.03 -13.20 -5.10
C ILE A 605 14.58 -12.95 -5.51
N GLY A 606 13.63 -13.21 -4.62
CA GLY A 606 12.21 -12.92 -4.84
C GLY A 606 11.41 -12.93 -3.55
N ARG A 607 10.08 -12.80 -3.68
CA ARG A 607 9.11 -13.01 -2.59
C ARG A 607 8.25 -14.20 -2.95
N PHE A 608 8.53 -15.38 -2.41
CA PHE A 608 7.79 -16.60 -2.77
C PHE A 608 6.67 -16.96 -1.80
N ASP A 609 6.64 -16.37 -0.59
CA ASP A 609 5.55 -16.53 0.39
C ASP A 609 4.46 -15.45 0.30
N ASN A 610 4.60 -14.48 -0.61
CA ASN A 610 3.75 -13.29 -0.75
C ASN A 610 3.70 -12.36 0.48
N ASN A 611 4.56 -12.57 1.48
CA ASN A 611 4.64 -11.66 2.61
C ASN A 611 5.43 -10.41 2.19
N ALA A 612 4.89 -9.23 2.52
CA ALA A 612 5.46 -7.97 2.03
C ALA A 612 6.81 -7.62 2.67
N ASN A 613 7.14 -8.22 3.81
CA ASN A 613 8.35 -7.97 4.60
C ASN A 613 9.37 -9.12 4.56
N THR A 614 9.20 -10.13 3.70
CA THR A 614 10.16 -11.21 3.55
C THR A 614 10.85 -11.16 2.18
N LEU A 615 12.05 -11.71 2.11
CA LEU A 615 12.71 -12.03 0.84
C LEU A 615 13.26 -13.44 0.92
N ASP A 616 13.09 -14.15 -0.18
CA ASP A 616 13.64 -15.47 -0.40
C ASP A 616 14.87 -15.36 -1.30
N ILE A 617 16.00 -15.82 -0.78
CA ILE A 617 17.31 -15.72 -1.43
C ILE A 617 17.77 -17.12 -1.79
N VAL A 618 17.94 -17.34 -3.09
CA VAL A 618 18.51 -18.58 -3.63
C VAL A 618 19.99 -18.35 -3.87
N LEU A 619 20.81 -19.18 -3.24
CA LEU A 619 22.26 -19.21 -3.37
C LEU A 619 22.67 -20.10 -4.55
N SER A 620 23.82 -19.77 -5.16
CA SER A 620 24.42 -20.59 -6.22
C SER A 620 24.96 -21.92 -5.71
N ASN A 621 25.32 -22.00 -4.42
CA ASN A 621 25.85 -23.18 -3.78
C ASN A 621 25.06 -23.48 -2.49
N GLU A 622 24.98 -24.75 -2.12
CA GLU A 622 24.39 -25.16 -0.86
C GLU A 622 25.25 -24.74 0.35
N VAL A 623 24.58 -24.35 1.43
CA VAL A 623 25.15 -24.08 2.74
C VAL A 623 24.67 -25.13 3.73
N LYS A 624 25.53 -25.49 4.70
CA LYS A 624 25.17 -26.43 5.75
C LYS A 624 24.16 -25.81 6.70
N ILE A 625 23.18 -26.60 7.11
CA ILE A 625 22.17 -26.18 8.08
C ILE A 625 22.73 -26.33 9.48
N ASP A 626 22.85 -25.20 10.17
CA ASP A 626 23.23 -25.12 11.57
C ASP A 626 22.39 -24.01 12.22
N SER A 627 21.60 -24.36 13.23
CA SER A 627 20.75 -23.43 13.99
C SER A 627 21.56 -22.39 14.78
N ASN A 628 22.89 -22.53 14.87
CA ASN A 628 23.77 -21.51 15.42
C ASN A 628 24.38 -20.59 14.36
N SER A 629 24.04 -20.78 13.08
CA SER A 629 24.54 -19.91 12.04
C SER A 629 24.05 -18.48 12.21
N VAL A 630 24.90 -17.56 11.83
CA VAL A 630 24.62 -16.13 11.78
C VAL A 630 24.52 -15.72 10.31
N ILE A 631 23.41 -15.05 9.99
CA ILE A 631 23.13 -14.51 8.67
C ILE A 631 23.23 -12.99 8.74
N SER A 632 23.94 -12.40 7.78
CA SER A 632 23.92 -10.96 7.55
C SER A 632 23.79 -10.60 6.08
N VAL A 633 23.15 -9.46 5.85
CA VAL A 633 22.93 -8.85 4.55
C VAL A 633 23.84 -7.63 4.48
N VAL A 634 24.76 -7.59 3.52
CA VAL A 634 25.73 -6.49 3.40
C VAL A 634 25.86 -6.00 1.96
N PRO A 635 26.16 -4.71 1.71
CA PRO A 635 26.32 -4.18 0.36
C PRO A 635 27.55 -4.77 -0.38
N VAL A 636 27.56 -4.64 -1.71
CA VAL A 636 28.65 -5.05 -2.61
C VAL A 636 29.36 -3.81 -3.17
N GLY A 637 30.63 -3.61 -2.84
CA GLY A 637 31.45 -2.49 -3.34
C GLY A 637 32.67 -2.19 -2.46
N THR A 638 33.59 -1.32 -2.92
CA THR A 638 34.71 -0.77 -2.12
C THR A 638 34.33 0.45 -1.30
N ASP A 639 33.18 1.05 -1.62
CA ASP A 639 32.58 2.11 -0.83
C ASP A 639 31.58 1.46 0.12
N ASP A 640 32.02 1.17 1.33
CA ASP A 640 31.20 0.71 2.46
C ASP A 640 30.11 1.73 2.86
N ASN A 641 29.63 2.61 1.94
CA ASN A 641 28.65 3.69 2.09
C ASN A 641 27.59 3.73 0.96
N ALA A 642 27.53 2.76 0.03
CA ALA A 642 26.52 2.74 -1.02
C ALA A 642 25.15 2.23 -0.51
N ALA A 643 24.08 2.99 -0.76
CA ALA A 643 22.71 2.62 -0.43
C ALA A 643 22.30 1.28 -1.07
N MET A 644 21.64 0.43 -0.29
CA MET A 644 21.13 -0.83 -0.80
C MET A 644 19.90 -0.63 -1.70
N PHE A 645 19.76 -1.44 -2.75
CA PHE A 645 18.67 -1.37 -3.71
C PHE A 645 17.33 -1.79 -3.10
N ILE A 646 17.36 -2.57 -2.04
CA ILE A 646 16.18 -2.95 -1.27
C ILE A 646 15.77 -1.77 -0.39
N SER A 647 14.53 -1.35 -0.53
CA SER A 647 13.92 -0.29 0.27
C SER A 647 12.58 -0.72 0.84
N ASP A 648 12.13 0.00 1.86
CA ASP A 648 10.74 -0.03 2.31
C ASP A 648 9.80 0.63 1.28
N GLU A 649 8.50 0.63 1.56
CA GLU A 649 7.46 1.28 0.74
C GLU A 649 7.63 2.81 0.62
N ALA A 650 8.30 3.46 1.59
CA ALA A 650 8.56 4.90 1.59
C ALA A 650 9.83 5.30 0.82
N GLY A 651 10.66 4.32 0.44
CA GLY A 651 11.93 4.51 -0.27
C GLY A 651 13.16 4.60 0.64
N ASN A 652 13.04 4.33 1.94
CA ASN A 652 14.18 4.18 2.84
C ASN A 652 14.93 2.89 2.49
N THR A 653 16.18 3.04 2.09
CA THR A 653 17.05 1.91 1.72
C THR A 653 17.53 1.16 2.96
N LEU A 654 17.66 -0.16 2.84
CA LEU A 654 18.08 -1.05 3.93
C LEU A 654 19.32 -0.50 4.64
N ALA A 655 19.28 -0.49 5.97
CA ALA A 655 20.40 0.00 6.78
C ALA A 655 21.67 -0.81 6.53
N GLN A 656 22.82 -0.12 6.54
CA GLN A 656 24.09 -0.65 6.08
C GLN A 656 24.72 -1.73 6.96
N ASN A 657 24.13 -1.96 8.12
CA ASN A 657 24.53 -2.99 9.07
C ASN A 657 23.24 -3.67 9.52
N GLY A 658 22.66 -4.52 8.68
CA GLY A 658 21.71 -5.50 9.20
C GLY A 658 22.43 -6.24 10.32
N ASP A 659 21.95 -6.10 11.56
CA ASP A 659 22.50 -6.81 12.70
C ASP A 659 22.67 -8.29 12.33
N ASP A 660 23.77 -8.88 12.75
CA ASP A 660 24.01 -10.31 12.59
C ASP A 660 22.84 -11.08 13.22
N VAL A 661 21.96 -11.67 12.41
CA VAL A 661 20.80 -12.41 12.93
C VAL A 661 21.10 -13.89 12.99
N LYS A 662 20.91 -14.47 14.17
CA LYS A 662 20.97 -15.91 14.35
C LYS A 662 19.82 -16.57 13.61
N VAL A 663 20.10 -17.66 12.88
CA VAL A 663 19.06 -18.44 12.20
C VAL A 663 17.99 -18.89 13.20
N SER A 664 16.72 -18.54 12.96
CA SER A 664 15.59 -18.86 13.84
C SER A 664 15.09 -20.29 13.66
N GLY A 665 15.36 -20.92 12.52
CA GLY A 665 14.98 -22.31 12.28
C GLY A 665 15.12 -22.77 10.83
N THR A 666 14.38 -23.83 10.53
CA THR A 666 14.20 -24.37 9.18
C THR A 666 12.72 -24.33 8.82
N GLU A 667 12.39 -23.88 7.62
CA GLU A 667 11.02 -23.85 7.08
C GLU A 667 10.92 -24.78 5.87
N GLN A 668 9.78 -25.47 5.69
CA GLN A 668 9.53 -26.25 4.48
C GLN A 668 8.91 -25.36 3.39
N GLY A 669 9.59 -25.20 2.26
CA GLY A 669 9.13 -24.34 1.15
C GLY A 669 8.08 -25.01 0.25
N ASN A 670 7.31 -24.20 -0.49
CA ASN A 670 6.37 -24.69 -1.50
C ASN A 670 7.11 -25.10 -2.79
N ALA A 671 7.31 -26.40 -2.98
CA ALA A 671 8.08 -26.95 -4.10
C ALA A 671 7.51 -26.60 -5.50
N SER A 672 6.21 -26.32 -5.63
CA SER A 672 5.57 -26.06 -6.94
C SER A 672 5.87 -24.67 -7.52
N GLU A 673 5.91 -23.62 -6.70
CA GLU A 673 6.18 -22.25 -7.15
C GLU A 673 7.66 -22.08 -7.54
N ILE A 674 8.56 -22.75 -6.81
CA ILE A 674 10.01 -22.72 -7.07
C ILE A 674 10.37 -23.52 -8.33
N ALA A 675 9.72 -24.66 -8.57
CA ALA A 675 9.94 -25.46 -9.79
C ALA A 675 9.57 -24.68 -11.07
N ALA A 676 8.51 -23.86 -11.01
CA ALA A 676 8.10 -23.01 -12.13
C ALA A 676 9.17 -21.96 -12.50
N ILE A 677 9.82 -21.34 -11.50
CA ILE A 677 10.87 -20.33 -11.73
C ILE A 677 12.15 -20.98 -12.26
N LYS A 678 12.59 -22.11 -11.69
CA LYS A 678 13.74 -22.86 -12.23
C LYS A 678 13.52 -23.24 -13.69
N ALA A 679 12.31 -23.71 -14.03
CA ALA A 679 11.94 -24.04 -15.40
C ALA A 679 11.94 -22.79 -16.31
N GLN A 680 11.41 -21.67 -15.84
CA GLN A 680 11.39 -20.41 -16.60
C GLN A 680 12.80 -19.85 -16.85
N GLN A 681 13.70 -19.92 -15.86
CA GLN A 681 15.11 -19.51 -16.04
C GLN A 681 15.84 -20.40 -17.04
N GLU A 682 15.58 -21.71 -17.04
CA GLU A 682 16.15 -22.61 -18.04
C GLU A 682 15.66 -22.25 -19.45
N VAL A 683 14.36 -21.93 -19.60
CA VAL A 683 13.78 -21.44 -20.86
C VAL A 683 14.44 -20.14 -21.32
N GLU A 684 14.68 -19.20 -20.41
CA GLU A 684 15.28 -17.90 -20.73
C GLU A 684 16.78 -17.98 -21.02
N ALA A 685 17.52 -18.79 -20.26
CA ALA A 685 18.93 -19.07 -20.54
C ALA A 685 19.07 -19.71 -21.93
N LYS A 686 18.14 -20.60 -22.30
CA LYS A 686 18.10 -21.20 -23.64
C LYS A 686 17.74 -20.17 -24.72
N ALA A 687 16.80 -19.26 -24.47
CA ALA A 687 16.45 -18.18 -25.39
C ALA A 687 17.60 -17.16 -25.60
N ALA A 688 18.28 -16.74 -24.53
CA ALA A 688 19.44 -15.86 -24.61
C ALA A 688 20.62 -16.52 -25.34
N ALA A 689 20.86 -17.81 -25.07
CA ALA A 689 21.82 -18.59 -25.84
C ALA A 689 21.42 -18.69 -27.31
N GLN A 690 20.13 -18.85 -27.62
CA GLN A 690 19.63 -18.90 -29.00
C GLN A 690 19.95 -17.62 -29.77
N VAL A 691 19.78 -16.44 -29.17
CA VAL A 691 20.16 -15.15 -29.79
C VAL A 691 21.65 -15.11 -30.12
N LYS A 692 22.52 -15.56 -29.20
CA LYS A 692 23.97 -15.60 -29.42
C LYS A 692 24.37 -16.59 -30.52
N VAL A 693 23.78 -17.78 -30.52
CA VAL A 693 24.03 -18.80 -31.56
C VAL A 693 23.57 -18.29 -32.92
N ASN A 694 22.41 -17.62 -33.02
CA ASN A 694 21.94 -16.97 -34.24
C ASN A 694 22.93 -15.92 -34.76
N ALA A 695 23.46 -15.07 -33.87
CA ALA A 695 24.43 -14.04 -34.23
C ALA A 695 25.75 -14.66 -34.75
N ILE A 696 26.26 -15.71 -34.09
CA ILE A 696 27.47 -16.42 -34.53
C ILE A 696 27.24 -17.08 -35.90
N ALA A 697 26.12 -17.79 -36.09
CA ALA A 697 25.78 -18.41 -37.37
C ALA A 697 25.62 -17.37 -38.50
N SER A 698 25.02 -16.22 -38.21
CA SER A 698 24.86 -15.13 -39.17
C SER A 698 26.19 -14.47 -39.55
N ALA A 699 27.17 -14.43 -38.64
CA ALA A 699 28.49 -13.88 -38.89
C ALA A 699 29.35 -14.78 -39.81
N ILE A 700 29.06 -16.09 -39.86
CA ILE A 700 29.75 -17.04 -40.74
C ILE A 700 29.15 -16.90 -42.15
N THR A 701 29.79 -16.07 -42.97
CA THR A 701 29.33 -15.75 -44.34
C THR A 701 30.23 -16.32 -45.43
N LYS A 702 31.39 -16.86 -45.07
CA LYS A 702 32.39 -17.41 -45.99
C LYS A 702 33.14 -18.57 -45.34
N VAL A 703 33.56 -19.52 -46.17
CA VAL A 703 34.54 -20.54 -45.84
C VAL A 703 35.71 -20.41 -46.82
N ASP A 704 36.93 -20.62 -46.35
CA ASP A 704 38.12 -20.59 -47.21
C ASP A 704 38.00 -21.68 -48.28
N ALA A 705 38.27 -21.31 -49.54
CA ALA A 705 38.30 -22.28 -50.62
C ALA A 705 39.41 -23.32 -50.34
N PRO A 706 39.13 -24.62 -50.52
CA PRO A 706 40.15 -25.65 -50.39
C PRO A 706 41.28 -25.45 -51.42
N ALA A 707 42.51 -25.77 -51.03
CA ALA A 707 43.62 -25.84 -51.96
C ALA A 707 43.39 -26.95 -53.02
N VAL A 708 44.13 -26.87 -54.13
CA VAL A 708 44.13 -27.93 -55.15
C VAL A 708 44.45 -29.28 -54.50
N ASP A 709 43.66 -30.30 -54.86
CA ASP A 709 43.75 -31.67 -54.33
C ASP A 709 43.64 -31.80 -52.80
N ALA A 710 43.11 -30.79 -52.10
CA ALA A 710 42.79 -30.91 -50.67
C ALA A 710 41.74 -32.01 -50.44
N ASN A 711 41.94 -32.81 -49.39
CA ASN A 711 41.06 -33.93 -49.02
C ASN A 711 40.12 -33.61 -47.84
N LYS A 712 40.24 -32.41 -47.25
CA LYS A 712 39.45 -31.98 -46.10
C LYS A 712 39.18 -30.48 -46.15
N LEU A 713 37.94 -30.09 -45.89
CA LEU A 713 37.52 -28.71 -45.74
C LEU A 713 37.98 -28.18 -44.37
N LYS A 714 38.60 -27.00 -44.37
CA LYS A 714 38.90 -26.28 -43.13
C LYS A 714 37.60 -25.64 -42.61
N MET A 715 37.16 -26.06 -41.43
CA MET A 715 35.93 -25.54 -40.82
C MET A 715 36.10 -24.08 -40.37
N PRO A 716 35.05 -23.24 -40.45
CA PRO A 716 35.06 -21.89 -39.86
C PRO A 716 35.38 -21.92 -38.37
N ASN A 717 36.08 -20.89 -37.88
CA ASN A 717 36.37 -20.77 -36.46
C ASN A 717 35.15 -20.28 -35.68
N VAL A 718 34.99 -20.75 -34.45
CA VAL A 718 33.82 -20.51 -33.62
C VAL A 718 34.31 -20.23 -32.18
N PRO A 719 33.70 -19.31 -31.41
CA PRO A 719 34.20 -18.96 -30.07
C PRO A 719 34.20 -20.14 -29.09
N ASP A 720 34.99 -20.04 -28.02
CA ASP A 720 34.99 -21.04 -26.94
C ASP A 720 33.57 -21.24 -26.39
N GLY A 721 33.21 -22.50 -26.14
CA GLY A 721 31.86 -22.89 -25.72
C GLY A 721 30.88 -23.15 -26.86
N TYR A 722 31.30 -23.06 -28.13
CA TYR A 722 30.49 -23.41 -29.30
C TYR A 722 31.17 -24.49 -30.16
N THR A 723 30.38 -25.22 -30.95
CA THR A 723 30.85 -26.19 -31.95
C THR A 723 30.21 -25.91 -33.30
N ILE A 724 30.84 -26.33 -34.40
CA ILE A 724 30.32 -26.16 -35.76
C ILE A 724 30.39 -27.48 -36.56
N ALA A 725 29.36 -27.75 -37.36
CA ALA A 725 29.29 -28.91 -38.25
C ALA A 725 28.62 -28.55 -39.59
N ILE A 726 28.88 -29.31 -40.66
CA ILE A 726 28.17 -29.14 -41.94
C ILE A 726 26.79 -29.82 -41.83
N LYS A 727 25.74 -29.04 -41.93
CA LYS A 727 24.36 -29.51 -41.99
C LYS A 727 24.02 -30.10 -43.35
N SER A 728 24.34 -29.37 -44.43
CA SER A 728 24.03 -29.77 -45.79
C SER A 728 25.11 -29.37 -46.78
N SER A 729 25.16 -30.11 -47.89
CA SER A 729 26.03 -29.87 -49.04
C SER A 729 25.23 -30.09 -50.32
N SER A 730 25.32 -29.16 -51.29
CA SER A 730 24.65 -29.30 -52.58
C SER A 730 25.26 -30.41 -53.45
N ASN A 731 26.46 -30.88 -53.11
CA ASN A 731 27.14 -31.96 -53.80
C ASN A 731 28.02 -32.76 -52.82
N GLU A 732 27.40 -33.73 -52.14
CA GLU A 732 28.09 -34.61 -51.18
C GLU A 732 29.18 -35.49 -51.83
N GLY A 733 29.15 -35.65 -53.15
CA GLY A 733 30.22 -36.33 -53.90
C GLY A 733 31.52 -35.52 -54.00
N VAL A 734 31.45 -34.19 -53.85
CA VAL A 734 32.61 -33.28 -53.87
C VAL A 734 32.98 -32.83 -52.45
N ILE A 735 32.02 -32.41 -51.63
CA ILE A 735 32.23 -32.13 -50.20
C ILE A 735 31.16 -32.87 -49.38
N ALA A 736 31.57 -33.90 -48.65
CA ALA A 736 30.70 -34.65 -47.75
C ALA A 736 30.40 -33.87 -46.45
N LYS A 737 29.33 -34.23 -45.73
CA LYS A 737 28.93 -33.58 -44.45
C LYS A 737 29.97 -33.67 -43.34
N ASN A 738 30.89 -34.61 -43.40
CA ASN A 738 32.02 -34.67 -42.46
C ASN A 738 33.20 -33.77 -42.90
N GLY A 739 33.04 -32.98 -43.96
CA GLY A 739 34.07 -32.10 -44.53
C GLY A 739 35.10 -32.80 -45.40
N THR A 740 34.93 -34.09 -45.73
CA THR A 740 35.84 -34.79 -46.67
C THR A 740 35.63 -34.25 -48.08
N ILE A 741 36.73 -33.97 -48.77
CA ILE A 741 36.71 -33.42 -50.14
C ILE A 741 37.18 -34.50 -51.11
N THR A 742 36.40 -34.70 -52.17
CA THR A 742 36.81 -35.47 -53.35
C THR A 742 37.05 -34.47 -54.49
N PRO A 743 38.31 -34.21 -54.89
CA PRO A 743 38.63 -33.26 -55.95
C PRO A 743 37.88 -33.58 -57.27
N PRO A 744 37.07 -32.62 -57.77
CA PRO A 744 36.28 -32.81 -58.99
C PRO A 744 37.16 -32.75 -60.25
N ASP A 745 36.61 -33.13 -61.39
CA ASP A 745 37.33 -33.15 -62.68
C ASP A 745 37.47 -31.74 -63.27
N ASP A 746 36.47 -30.89 -63.04
CA ASP A 746 36.44 -29.47 -63.38
C ASP A 746 36.11 -28.67 -62.11
N ALA A 747 36.55 -27.40 -62.03
CA ALA A 747 36.30 -26.57 -60.85
C ALA A 747 34.79 -26.49 -60.56
N THR A 748 34.40 -26.83 -59.33
CA THR A 748 32.99 -27.05 -58.97
C THR A 748 32.62 -26.22 -57.75
N SER A 749 31.54 -25.44 -57.88
CA SER A 749 30.94 -24.72 -56.76
C SER A 749 30.00 -25.61 -55.96
N VAL A 750 30.24 -25.70 -54.65
CA VAL A 750 29.41 -26.46 -53.70
C VAL A 750 28.83 -25.49 -52.68
N LYS A 751 27.51 -25.52 -52.49
CA LYS A 751 26.82 -24.74 -51.46
C LYS A 751 26.75 -25.55 -50.17
N LEU A 752 27.18 -24.95 -49.07
CA LEU A 752 27.19 -25.56 -47.74
C LEU A 752 26.33 -24.74 -46.77
N VAL A 753 25.64 -25.43 -45.86
CA VAL A 753 25.04 -24.82 -44.66
C VAL A 753 25.70 -25.45 -43.45
N PHE A 754 26.11 -24.63 -42.48
CA PHE A 754 26.70 -25.09 -41.23
C PHE A 754 25.70 -24.91 -40.08
N THR A 755 25.74 -25.80 -39.09
CA THR A 755 25.05 -25.63 -37.81
C THR A 755 26.08 -25.27 -36.75
N VAL A 756 25.80 -24.20 -36.00
CA VAL A 756 26.53 -23.81 -34.80
C VAL A 756 25.74 -24.26 -33.58
N THR A 757 26.40 -24.87 -32.60
CA THR A 757 25.76 -25.39 -31.38
C THR A 757 26.44 -24.80 -30.14
N ASN A 758 25.67 -24.27 -29.18
CA ASN A 758 26.18 -23.92 -27.86
C ASN A 758 26.37 -25.17 -27.00
N THR A 759 27.55 -25.36 -26.43
CA THR A 759 27.91 -26.60 -25.71
C THR A 759 27.18 -26.76 -24.37
N ALA A 760 26.81 -25.67 -23.70
CA ALA A 760 26.14 -25.66 -22.40
C ALA A 760 24.62 -25.83 -22.52
N THR A 761 23.96 -25.04 -23.37
CA THR A 761 22.49 -25.02 -23.49
C THR A 761 21.92 -25.88 -24.62
N LYS A 762 22.79 -26.39 -25.50
CA LYS A 762 22.43 -27.12 -26.74
C LYS A 762 21.57 -26.31 -27.73
N ALA A 763 21.54 -24.99 -27.61
CA ALA A 763 20.90 -24.13 -28.61
C ALA A 763 21.66 -24.20 -29.96
N GLU A 764 20.93 -24.21 -31.07
CA GLU A 764 21.47 -24.40 -32.42
C GLU A 764 20.98 -23.33 -33.40
N ALA A 765 21.83 -22.91 -34.33
CA ALA A 765 21.41 -22.08 -35.46
C ALA A 765 22.21 -22.44 -36.71
N ASP A 766 21.57 -22.26 -37.86
CA ASP A 766 22.18 -22.53 -39.15
C ASP A 766 22.69 -21.25 -39.80
N THR A 767 23.78 -21.37 -40.56
CA THR A 767 24.27 -20.29 -41.43
C THR A 767 23.35 -20.12 -42.64
N GLN A 768 23.52 -19.02 -43.37
CA GLN A 768 23.02 -18.96 -44.75
C GLN A 768 23.78 -19.96 -45.65
N GLU A 769 23.30 -20.17 -46.89
CA GLU A 769 24.05 -20.95 -47.89
C GLU A 769 25.38 -20.26 -48.23
N ILE A 770 26.49 -20.96 -47.99
CA ILE A 770 27.84 -20.48 -48.32
C ILE A 770 28.33 -21.24 -49.55
N THR A 771 28.69 -20.51 -50.61
CA THR A 771 29.27 -21.11 -51.80
C THR A 771 30.77 -21.28 -51.63
N VAL A 772 31.25 -22.51 -51.77
CA VAL A 772 32.66 -22.89 -51.72
C VAL A 772 33.07 -23.42 -53.09
N GLU A 773 34.07 -22.80 -53.69
CA GLU A 773 34.63 -23.27 -54.96
C GLU A 773 35.72 -24.31 -54.69
N VAL A 774 35.55 -25.52 -55.23
CA VAL A 774 36.53 -26.60 -55.13
C VAL A 774 37.30 -26.67 -56.46
N PRO A 775 38.63 -26.45 -56.45
CA PRO A 775 39.44 -26.53 -57.66
C PRO A 775 39.39 -27.91 -58.32
N ALA A 776 39.56 -27.96 -59.64
CA ALA A 776 39.74 -29.21 -60.37
C ALA A 776 40.98 -29.98 -59.87
N SER A 777 40.91 -31.30 -59.89
CA SER A 777 42.05 -32.14 -59.55
C SER A 777 43.17 -32.00 -60.57
N GLN A 778 44.40 -31.81 -60.10
CA GLN A 778 45.55 -31.63 -60.98
C GLN A 778 45.83 -32.90 -61.80
N ALA A 779 45.71 -34.08 -61.17
CA ALA A 779 45.95 -35.37 -61.82
C ALA A 779 44.93 -35.66 -62.93
N LYS A 780 43.67 -35.28 -62.72
CA LYS A 780 42.60 -35.51 -63.70
C LYS A 780 42.65 -34.51 -64.86
N ALA A 781 43.02 -33.26 -64.59
CA ALA A 781 43.26 -32.26 -65.63
C ALA A 781 44.41 -32.68 -66.57
N ALA A 782 45.51 -33.21 -66.03
CA ALA A 782 46.61 -33.74 -66.83
C ALA A 782 46.21 -34.95 -67.69
N ALA A 783 45.34 -35.84 -67.18
CA ALA A 783 44.82 -36.97 -67.95
C ALA A 783 43.91 -36.55 -69.12
N LYS A 784 43.11 -35.49 -68.94
CA LYS A 784 42.24 -34.91 -69.98
C LYS A 784 43.08 -34.28 -71.11
N GLU A 785 44.18 -33.62 -70.79
CA GLU A 785 45.13 -33.08 -71.77
C GLU A 785 45.84 -34.19 -72.57
N GLU A 786 46.25 -35.27 -71.90
CA GLU A 786 46.92 -36.41 -72.54
C GLU A 786 45.99 -37.18 -73.49
N ALA A 787 44.71 -37.36 -73.11
CA ALA A 787 43.70 -37.95 -74.00
C ALA A 787 43.45 -37.10 -75.25
N ALA A 788 43.47 -35.76 -75.14
CA ALA A 788 43.32 -34.86 -76.28
C ALA A 788 44.51 -34.95 -77.26
N LYS A 789 45.74 -35.13 -76.75
CA LYS A 789 46.94 -35.36 -77.57
C LYS A 789 46.85 -36.69 -78.34
N GLN A 790 46.37 -37.76 -77.70
CA GLN A 790 46.18 -39.07 -78.35
C GLN A 790 45.15 -39.01 -79.48
N GLU A 791 44.03 -38.32 -79.30
CA GLU A 791 42.99 -38.15 -80.33
C GLU A 791 43.51 -37.31 -81.52
N ALA A 792 44.32 -36.29 -81.27
CA ALA A 792 44.97 -35.51 -82.33
C ALA A 792 45.97 -36.35 -83.14
N ALA A 793 46.79 -37.16 -82.47
CA ALA A 793 47.74 -38.07 -83.12
C ALA A 793 47.02 -39.12 -83.99
N LYS A 794 45.89 -39.66 -83.50
CA LYS A 794 45.05 -40.61 -84.26
C LYS A 794 44.54 -40.01 -85.57
N LYS A 795 44.03 -38.76 -85.53
CA LYS A 795 43.57 -38.05 -86.73
C LYS A 795 44.69 -37.79 -87.73
N ALA A 796 45.89 -37.46 -87.26
CA ALA A 796 47.06 -37.26 -88.12
C ALA A 796 47.50 -38.57 -88.80
N ASN A 797 47.55 -39.68 -88.05
CA ASN A 797 47.85 -41.00 -88.60
C ASN A 797 46.79 -41.45 -89.62
N GLN A 798 45.50 -41.23 -89.34
CA GLN A 798 44.40 -41.53 -90.27
C GLN A 798 44.54 -40.75 -91.58
N LYS A 799 44.88 -39.45 -91.50
CA LYS A 799 45.13 -38.65 -92.69
C LYS A 799 46.29 -39.20 -93.52
N SER A 800 47.39 -39.61 -92.89
CA SER A 800 48.55 -40.19 -93.59
C SER A 800 48.18 -41.49 -94.34
N VAL A 801 47.40 -42.40 -93.74
CA VAL A 801 46.94 -43.61 -94.46
C VAL A 801 45.92 -43.30 -95.57
N ASP A 802 45.11 -42.25 -95.43
CA ASP A 802 44.18 -41.81 -96.48
C ASP A 802 44.91 -41.19 -97.68
N ASP A 803 45.96 -40.39 -97.43
CA ASP A 803 46.84 -39.86 -98.48
C ASP A 803 47.56 -41.02 -99.20
N ALA A 804 48.11 -41.97 -98.44
CA ALA A 804 48.77 -43.17 -98.96
C ALA A 804 47.85 -44.06 -99.80
N LYS A 805 46.54 -44.13 -99.48
CA LYS A 805 45.56 -44.84 -100.32
C LYS A 805 45.53 -44.30 -101.75
N SER A 806 45.79 -43.01 -101.96
CA SER A 806 45.82 -42.41 -103.29
C SER A 806 47.06 -42.82 -104.12
N GLU A 807 48.12 -43.30 -103.47
CA GLU A 807 49.36 -43.77 -104.10
C GLU A 807 49.24 -45.23 -104.56
N VAL A 808 48.31 -45.99 -103.97
CA VAL A 808 48.06 -47.40 -104.26
C VAL A 808 46.93 -47.54 -105.29
N LYS A 809 47.24 -47.24 -106.56
CA LYS A 809 46.29 -47.37 -107.68
C LYS A 809 46.45 -48.68 -108.46
N ASN A 810 47.66 -48.98 -108.94
CA ASN A 810 48.02 -50.21 -109.66
C ASN A 810 49.40 -50.70 -109.19
N ILE A 811 49.62 -52.02 -109.13
CA ILE A 811 50.90 -52.62 -108.70
C ILE A 811 51.50 -53.45 -109.84
N GLU A 812 52.77 -53.20 -110.14
CA GLU A 812 53.53 -53.95 -111.15
C GLU A 812 54.59 -54.82 -110.48
N LEU A 813 54.63 -56.11 -110.83
CA LEU A 813 55.62 -57.07 -110.35
C LEU A 813 56.61 -57.42 -111.48
N THR A 814 57.89 -57.63 -111.14
CA THR A 814 58.94 -57.97 -112.11
C THR A 814 58.87 -59.44 -112.59
N LYS A 815 59.37 -59.66 -113.82
CA LYS A 815 59.28 -60.88 -114.63
C LYS A 815 59.82 -62.13 -113.92
N GLY A 816 58.99 -63.17 -113.81
CA GLY A 816 59.29 -64.43 -113.10
C GLY A 816 58.24 -64.87 -112.06
N SER A 817 57.19 -64.06 -111.90
CA SER A 817 56.17 -64.24 -110.86
C SER A 817 54.86 -64.85 -111.40
N LYS A 818 54.50 -66.09 -111.03
CA LYS A 818 53.14 -66.64 -111.26
C LYS A 818 52.19 -66.25 -110.12
N LEU A 819 50.99 -65.75 -110.46
CA LEU A 819 49.95 -65.28 -109.54
C LEU A 819 49.30 -66.46 -108.77
N THR A 820 49.91 -66.85 -107.65
CA THR A 820 49.39 -67.84 -106.71
C THR A 820 49.34 -67.24 -105.30
N GLU A 821 48.65 -67.89 -104.37
CA GLU A 821 48.39 -67.42 -102.99
C GLU A 821 49.67 -67.04 -102.20
N ASP A 822 50.84 -67.56 -102.62
CA ASP A 822 52.16 -67.37 -101.99
C ASP A 822 52.85 -66.01 -102.24
N LYS A 823 52.26 -65.08 -103.03
CA LYS A 823 52.89 -63.78 -103.35
C LYS A 823 52.38 -62.57 -102.59
N LYS A 824 51.62 -62.77 -101.51
CA LYS A 824 51.17 -61.70 -100.59
C LYS A 824 52.32 -60.75 -100.19
N THR A 825 53.47 -61.31 -99.82
CA THR A 825 54.64 -60.55 -99.39
C THR A 825 55.24 -59.69 -100.51
N ASP A 826 55.23 -60.19 -101.75
CA ASP A 826 55.72 -59.43 -102.92
C ASP A 826 54.82 -58.22 -103.21
N VAL A 827 53.50 -58.39 -103.10
CA VAL A 827 52.51 -57.31 -103.26
C VAL A 827 52.65 -56.27 -102.14
N GLU A 828 52.77 -56.70 -100.88
CA GLU A 828 53.01 -55.81 -99.74
C GLU A 828 54.32 -55.02 -99.90
N ASN A 829 55.41 -55.67 -100.34
CA ASN A 829 56.69 -55.01 -100.57
C ASN A 829 56.63 -54.00 -101.73
N ALA A 830 55.95 -54.33 -102.82
CA ALA A 830 55.76 -53.43 -103.95
C ALA A 830 54.91 -52.21 -103.59
N ILE A 831 53.87 -52.38 -102.77
CA ILE A 831 53.08 -51.26 -102.23
C ILE A 831 53.94 -50.40 -101.30
N LYS A 832 54.65 -50.99 -100.34
CA LYS A 832 55.57 -50.27 -99.43
C LYS A 832 56.63 -49.47 -100.18
N ALA A 833 57.13 -49.98 -101.31
CA ALA A 833 58.09 -49.26 -102.15
C ALA A 833 57.48 -47.97 -102.74
N LYS A 834 56.19 -47.98 -103.09
CA LYS A 834 55.47 -46.82 -103.66
C LYS A 834 55.01 -45.81 -102.62
N LEU A 835 54.79 -46.20 -101.37
CA LEU A 835 54.29 -45.29 -100.35
C LEU A 835 55.31 -44.19 -100.04
N THR A 836 54.87 -42.93 -99.98
CA THR A 836 55.72 -41.81 -99.54
C THR A 836 56.04 -41.94 -98.05
N ASP A 837 55.06 -42.37 -97.26
CA ASP A 837 55.20 -42.60 -95.82
C ASP A 837 55.63 -44.05 -95.56
N LYS A 838 56.91 -44.23 -95.20
CA LYS A 838 57.52 -45.55 -95.02
C LYS A 838 57.15 -46.22 -93.69
N ASP A 839 56.52 -45.48 -92.79
CA ASP A 839 56.09 -45.99 -91.48
C ASP A 839 54.69 -46.65 -91.55
N ILE A 840 54.05 -46.65 -92.72
CA ILE A 840 52.78 -47.32 -92.96
C ILE A 840 53.01 -48.83 -93.11
N THR A 841 52.33 -49.59 -92.26
CA THR A 841 52.24 -51.03 -92.40
C THR A 841 51.21 -51.37 -93.47
N VAL A 842 51.58 -52.28 -94.37
CA VAL A 842 50.74 -52.73 -95.48
C VAL A 842 50.43 -54.20 -95.27
N LYS A 843 49.15 -54.55 -95.35
CA LYS A 843 48.66 -55.93 -95.39
C LYS A 843 47.84 -56.16 -96.64
N ALA A 844 48.21 -57.14 -97.45
CA ALA A 844 47.48 -57.50 -98.67
C ALA A 844 46.76 -58.85 -98.50
N GLU A 845 45.56 -58.96 -99.05
CA GLU A 845 44.74 -60.18 -99.07
C GLU A 845 44.25 -60.39 -100.50
N LYS A 846 44.47 -61.57 -101.09
CA LYS A 846 44.06 -61.85 -102.48
C LYS A 846 42.53 -61.80 -102.56
N VAL A 847 41.99 -61.10 -103.56
CA VAL A 847 40.54 -61.01 -103.81
C VAL A 847 40.15 -61.88 -105.01
N ASP A 848 40.87 -61.72 -106.11
CA ASP A 848 40.75 -62.54 -107.31
C ASP A 848 42.12 -62.62 -108.00
N ASP A 849 42.19 -63.26 -109.17
CA ASP A 849 43.47 -63.47 -109.86
C ASP A 849 44.18 -62.18 -110.27
N ASN A 850 43.47 -61.06 -110.36
CA ASN A 850 44.01 -59.79 -110.80
C ASN A 850 43.97 -58.69 -109.72
N ASN A 851 43.40 -58.94 -108.54
CA ASN A 851 43.17 -57.91 -107.53
C ASN A 851 43.49 -58.37 -106.10
N TYR A 852 44.03 -57.43 -105.31
CA TYR A 852 44.25 -57.59 -103.87
C TYR A 852 43.47 -56.53 -103.08
N LYS A 853 42.97 -56.92 -101.90
CA LYS A 853 42.49 -56.01 -100.87
C LYS A 853 43.68 -55.59 -100.04
N VAL A 854 43.90 -54.28 -99.93
CA VAL A 854 45.07 -53.71 -99.23
C VAL A 854 44.59 -52.95 -98.02
N THR A 855 45.14 -53.27 -96.86
CA THR A 855 44.93 -52.53 -95.60
C THR A 855 46.21 -51.78 -95.28
N LEU A 856 46.09 -50.46 -95.12
CA LEU A 856 47.15 -49.55 -94.72
C LEU A 856 46.90 -49.13 -93.27
N THR A 857 47.89 -49.29 -92.41
CA THR A 857 47.80 -48.95 -90.98
C THR A 857 49.04 -48.16 -90.55
N LYS A 858 48.83 -47.07 -89.81
CA LYS A 858 49.90 -46.26 -89.21
C LYS A 858 49.61 -45.95 -87.74
N GLY A 859 50.63 -46.08 -86.90
CA GLY A 859 50.54 -45.85 -85.45
C GLY A 859 50.51 -47.16 -84.65
N ALA A 860 50.47 -47.04 -83.32
CA ALA A 860 50.29 -48.14 -82.39
C ALA A 860 49.00 -47.96 -81.59
N ASP A 861 48.54 -49.05 -80.98
CA ASP A 861 47.21 -49.20 -80.37
C ASP A 861 46.74 -47.96 -79.59
N LYS A 862 45.48 -47.54 -79.84
CA LYS A 862 44.80 -46.27 -79.45
C LYS A 862 45.15 -45.00 -80.24
N THR A 863 46.26 -44.96 -80.99
CA THR A 863 46.60 -43.83 -81.89
C THR A 863 46.60 -44.21 -83.38
N GLU A 864 46.12 -45.40 -83.70
CA GLU A 864 46.14 -45.95 -85.06
C GLU A 864 45.16 -45.27 -86.00
N GLY A 865 45.67 -44.94 -87.20
CA GLY A 865 44.88 -44.68 -88.40
C GLY A 865 44.93 -45.91 -89.31
N THR A 866 43.78 -46.33 -89.84
CA THR A 866 43.70 -47.47 -90.76
C THR A 866 42.75 -47.17 -91.91
N THR A 867 43.16 -47.54 -93.12
CA THR A 867 42.31 -47.45 -94.31
C THR A 867 42.46 -48.69 -95.18
N THR A 868 41.34 -49.17 -95.73
CA THR A 868 41.31 -50.33 -96.62
C THR A 868 40.93 -49.93 -98.04
N ILE A 869 41.61 -50.54 -99.00
CA ILE A 869 41.35 -50.46 -100.43
C ILE A 869 40.84 -51.82 -100.86
N ALA A 870 39.58 -51.89 -101.28
CA ALA A 870 38.90 -53.16 -101.51
C ALA A 870 39.45 -53.95 -102.71
N LYS A 871 39.90 -53.25 -103.76
CA LYS A 871 40.48 -53.85 -104.96
C LYS A 871 41.62 -52.98 -105.48
N VAL A 872 42.83 -53.53 -105.49
CA VAL A 872 44.03 -52.97 -106.09
C VAL A 872 44.48 -53.93 -107.20
N PRO A 873 44.44 -53.52 -108.47
CA PRO A 873 44.86 -54.37 -109.58
C PRO A 873 46.37 -54.59 -109.58
N VAL A 874 46.78 -55.83 -109.89
CA VAL A 874 48.18 -56.25 -109.98
C VAL A 874 48.48 -56.79 -111.37
N THR A 875 49.54 -56.28 -112.00
CA THR A 875 50.04 -56.73 -113.31
C THR A 875 51.46 -57.24 -113.17
N VAL A 876 51.82 -58.26 -113.97
CA VAL A 876 53.20 -58.79 -114.05
C VAL A 876 53.81 -58.28 -115.35
N ALA A 877 54.94 -57.58 -115.26
CA ALA A 877 55.63 -57.08 -116.45
C ALA A 877 56.10 -58.25 -117.32
N SER A 878 55.79 -58.18 -118.62
CA SER A 878 56.03 -59.23 -119.63
C SER A 878 57.49 -59.50 -119.93
#